data_AF-A0A2N1UGR2-F1
#
_entry.id   AF-A0A2N1UGR2-F1
#
_cell.length_a   1.000
_cell.length_b   1.000
_cell.length_c   1.000
_cell.angle_alpha   90.00
_cell.angle_beta   90.00
_cell.angle_gamma   90.00
#
_symmetry.space_group_name_H-M   'P 1'
#
loop_
_entity.id
_entity.type
_entity.pdbx_description
1 polymer ?
#
loop_
_entity_poly.entity_id
_entity_poly.type
_entity_poly.pdbx_seq_one_letter_code
_entity_poly.pdbx_strand_id
1 'polypeptide(L)'
;MMTLHSFYDRENARRCLLTTAAFLMLLMLFLMPVPVLAEKAPLSGKTAANLLLQRMKELVRPILEEVPTFCYRIKATLQTPAELNQPRVEDSATDTSQASLTLFRKENIEWGIVLTSPWKNVAIHWTASKTALILPDARICFSGQGELPPDSDTLAPAGFVARFVTAATSLHSFMALMNEQSFDFAINQLLLPHLKELPACAENSDEIVYRLSDGLKLAFNPSGKPAVSLEATEGLRDIYRLKYFEISFETAVLDAIPASWTLSAEVAETEVSRTDLEKMIFRGLKRILSIKLPGVHRRLEARKVANGELRHHHGQTLVLLSGTPEQMGYAHATLLQPWMVLLADSTIYLVGLVETVKKARWFIDDLEDAWKRVSPHIPERYHREMEAMASASSHISLREVRLSNVFPEYFHCSGFAIFGSATADGTLYHGRVLDYMTEIGLQDCAVAFVIKPQAGRAFFNPGFAGFVGAVGGMNASQVSVGEMGGRGRFLWDGVPMSFMVRRALEECDTLQQVKDLWANNPRTCEYFYVLADAKIPDAVGLYATPDQLTFLAAGEQHEFLGEGIPDTVVMSAGNRLRHLRRLVQDGHGTFVATSSLRLMDRPVAMRSNLHNILFIPAHQEAYVAIASPFAPAAEQDYVFYEVKELLSESP
;
A
#
# COMPACT_ATOMS: atom_id res chain seq x y z
N MET A 1 11.23 10.76 -40.59
CA MET A 1 10.51 11.99 -41.00
C MET A 1 9.10 11.88 -40.41
N MET A 2 8.76 12.76 -39.46
CA MET A 2 7.40 13.17 -39.01
C MET A 2 6.34 12.07 -38.70
N THR A 3 6.07 11.74 -37.42
CA THR A 3 5.05 12.29 -36.49
C THR A 3 3.64 11.66 -36.56
N LEU A 4 2.99 11.61 -35.38
CA LEU A 4 1.56 11.35 -35.05
C LEU A 4 1.26 9.90 -34.60
N HIS A 5 0.78 9.58 -33.38
CA HIS A 5 0.13 10.37 -32.34
C HIS A 5 0.48 9.84 -30.93
N SER A 6 1.21 10.63 -30.15
CA SER A 6 1.14 10.65 -28.68
C SER A 6 0.28 11.85 -28.27
N PHE A 7 -1.00 11.65 -28.01
CA PHE A 7 -1.85 12.67 -27.42
C PHE A 7 -2.85 11.99 -26.47
N TYR A 8 -2.32 11.51 -25.35
CA TYR A 8 -3.05 11.53 -24.09
C TYR A 8 -2.31 12.49 -23.16
N ASP A 9 -2.58 13.76 -23.43
CA ASP A 9 -2.62 14.89 -22.52
C ASP A 9 -1.53 15.02 -21.42
N ARG A 10 -0.30 15.32 -21.86
CA ARG A 10 0.76 15.85 -20.98
C ARG A 10 0.39 17.21 -20.36
N GLU A 11 -0.61 17.91 -20.90
CA GLU A 11 -1.06 19.21 -20.42
C GLU A 11 -2.08 19.06 -19.29
N ASN A 12 -3.01 18.08 -19.37
CA ASN A 12 -3.84 17.66 -18.26
C ASN A 12 -3.03 16.94 -17.18
N ALA A 13 -2.00 16.15 -17.50
CA ALA A 13 -1.10 15.60 -16.48
C ALA A 13 -0.31 16.70 -15.74
N ARG A 14 0.10 17.77 -16.44
CA ARG A 14 0.71 18.97 -15.82
C ARG A 14 -0.30 19.79 -15.02
N ARG A 15 -1.53 20.00 -15.50
CA ARG A 15 -2.62 20.71 -14.79
C ARG A 15 -3.12 19.91 -13.58
N CYS A 16 -3.16 18.59 -13.67
CA CYS A 16 -3.47 17.61 -12.61
C CYS A 16 -2.38 17.60 -11.52
N LEU A 17 -1.09 17.65 -11.91
CA LEU A 17 -0.01 17.89 -10.95
C LEU A 17 -0.16 19.25 -10.26
N LEU A 18 -0.56 20.30 -10.98
CA LEU A 18 -0.72 21.66 -10.46
C LEU A 18 -1.89 21.82 -9.47
N THR A 19 -3.01 21.10 -9.62
CA THR A 19 -4.16 21.13 -8.68
C THR A 19 -3.98 20.23 -7.46
N THR A 20 -3.40 19.04 -7.62
CA THR A 20 -2.95 18.18 -6.51
C THR A 20 -1.90 18.91 -5.70
N ALA A 21 -0.92 19.47 -6.41
CA ALA A 21 0.11 20.29 -5.81
C ALA A 21 -0.49 21.56 -5.23
N ALA A 22 -1.58 22.18 -5.70
CA ALA A 22 -2.10 23.42 -5.09
C ALA A 22 -2.71 23.20 -3.69
N PHE A 23 -3.35 22.06 -3.43
CA PHE A 23 -3.89 21.73 -2.10
C PHE A 23 -2.85 21.08 -1.19
N LEU A 24 -2.01 20.18 -1.74
CA LEU A 24 -0.81 19.76 -1.03
C LEU A 24 0.10 20.95 -0.80
N MET A 25 0.12 21.97 -1.66
CA MET A 25 0.77 23.29 -1.48
C MET A 25 0.02 24.13 -0.47
N LEU A 26 -1.26 23.92 -0.16
CA LEU A 26 -1.95 24.68 0.88
C LEU A 26 -1.77 24.04 2.26
N LEU A 27 -1.79 22.72 2.31
CA LEU A 27 -1.31 21.92 3.44
C LEU A 27 0.21 22.10 3.64
N MET A 28 0.97 22.23 2.53
CA MET A 28 2.38 22.64 2.48
C MET A 28 2.57 24.15 2.47
N LEU A 29 1.57 25.02 2.47
CA LEU A 29 1.79 26.47 2.69
C LEU A 29 1.85 26.74 4.19
N PHE A 30 1.19 25.87 4.97
CA PHE A 30 1.55 25.63 6.36
C PHE A 30 2.89 24.88 6.49
N LEU A 31 3.34 24.20 5.42
CA LEU A 31 4.48 23.30 5.43
C LEU A 31 5.42 23.21 4.15
N MET A 32 6.06 24.31 3.64
CA MET A 32 7.07 24.48 2.52
C MET A 32 6.76 25.08 1.10
N PRO A 33 7.77 25.43 0.24
CA PRO A 33 7.73 26.56 -0.69
C PRO A 33 7.43 26.17 -2.15
N VAL A 34 6.90 27.10 -2.95
CA VAL A 34 6.62 26.90 -4.38
C VAL A 34 7.71 27.55 -5.24
N PRO A 35 8.22 26.92 -6.32
CA PRO A 35 9.09 27.59 -7.27
C PRO A 35 8.31 28.53 -8.20
N VAL A 36 8.91 29.69 -8.42
CA VAL A 36 8.44 30.85 -9.19
C VAL A 36 8.07 30.49 -10.64
N LEU A 37 6.92 30.99 -11.10
CA LEU A 37 6.75 31.63 -12.41
C LEU A 37 5.53 32.58 -12.40
N ALA A 38 5.75 33.80 -12.89
CA ALA A 38 4.79 34.86 -13.27
C ALA A 38 4.57 36.05 -12.32
N GLU A 39 4.25 37.18 -12.94
CA GLU A 39 4.57 38.59 -12.63
C GLU A 39 4.00 39.18 -11.33
N LYS A 40 4.80 40.08 -10.73
CA LYS A 40 4.50 40.83 -9.52
C LYS A 40 3.36 41.84 -9.74
N ALA A 41 2.31 41.75 -8.94
CA ALA A 41 1.37 42.85 -8.71
C ALA A 41 1.72 43.60 -7.41
N PRO A 42 1.42 44.91 -7.30
CA PRO A 42 1.72 45.67 -6.09
C PRO A 42 0.75 45.33 -4.94
N LEU A 43 1.32 45.09 -3.76
CA LEU A 43 0.59 44.89 -2.50
C LEU A 43 -0.12 46.18 -2.07
N SER A 44 -1.44 46.23 -2.20
CA SER A 44 -2.28 47.17 -1.46
C SER A 44 -2.63 46.59 -0.08
N GLY A 45 -2.35 47.31 1.01
CA GLY A 45 -2.85 46.98 2.35
C GLY A 45 -1.88 46.23 3.27
N LYS A 46 -0.86 46.92 3.81
CA LYS A 46 0.10 46.35 4.78
C LYS A 46 -0.57 45.77 6.05
N THR A 47 -1.78 46.18 6.41
CA THR A 47 -2.47 45.74 7.64
C THR A 47 -3.09 44.35 7.51
N ALA A 48 -3.85 44.08 6.43
CA ALA A 48 -4.54 42.80 6.23
C ALA A 48 -3.56 41.63 6.00
N ALA A 49 -2.50 41.87 5.23
CA ALA A 49 -1.46 40.89 4.99
C ALA A 49 -0.68 40.51 6.27
N ASN A 50 -0.41 41.49 7.15
CA ASN A 50 0.21 41.23 8.45
C ASN A 50 -0.72 40.44 9.38
N LEU A 51 -2.02 40.72 9.36
CA LEU A 51 -3.02 39.97 10.13
C LEU A 51 -3.12 38.52 9.65
N LEU A 52 -3.07 38.28 8.33
CA LEU A 52 -3.00 36.92 7.78
C LEU A 52 -1.75 36.18 8.25
N LEU A 53 -0.57 36.83 8.18
CA LEU A 53 0.68 36.24 8.68
C LEU A 53 0.56 35.88 10.17
N GLN A 54 0.00 36.77 10.99
CA GLN A 54 -0.25 36.51 12.40
C GLN A 54 -1.16 35.29 12.60
N ARG A 55 -2.27 35.20 11.86
CA ARG A 55 -3.19 34.05 11.93
C ARG A 55 -2.51 32.75 11.52
N MET A 56 -1.72 32.78 10.46
CA MET A 56 -0.96 31.61 10.04
C MET A 56 0.10 31.20 11.07
N LYS A 57 0.79 32.16 11.73
CA LYS A 57 1.71 31.88 12.85
C LYS A 57 0.99 31.20 14.02
N GLU A 58 -0.16 31.74 14.42
CA GLU A 58 -0.97 31.16 15.51
C GLU A 58 -1.38 29.71 15.18
N LEU A 59 -1.72 29.43 13.92
CA LEU A 59 -2.07 28.08 13.46
C LEU A 59 -0.88 27.12 13.45
N VAL A 60 0.34 27.54 13.13
CA VAL A 60 1.53 26.65 13.14
C VAL A 60 2.26 26.62 14.48
N ARG A 61 1.84 27.44 15.45
CA ARG A 61 2.53 27.60 16.73
C ARG A 61 2.80 26.28 17.46
N PRO A 62 1.86 25.33 17.63
CA PRO A 62 2.14 24.01 18.21
C PRO A 62 3.16 23.13 17.47
N ILE A 63 3.48 23.46 16.21
CA ILE A 63 4.50 22.76 15.41
C ILE A 63 5.88 23.41 15.63
N LEU A 64 5.92 24.73 15.78
CA LEU A 64 7.15 25.52 15.95
C LEU A 64 7.60 25.64 17.42
N GLU A 65 6.64 25.59 18.35
CA GLU A 65 6.83 25.79 19.79
C GLU A 65 6.23 24.62 20.57
N GLU A 66 6.79 24.35 21.76
CA GLU A 66 6.20 23.39 22.69
C GLU A 66 4.97 24.01 23.38
N VAL A 67 3.81 23.91 22.73
CA VAL A 67 2.52 24.30 23.32
C VAL A 67 1.98 23.13 24.14
N PRO A 68 1.88 23.23 25.48
CA PRO A 68 1.47 22.11 26.32
C PRO A 68 0.01 21.72 26.07
N THR A 69 -0.87 22.70 25.87
CA THR A 69 -2.31 22.45 25.70
C THR A 69 -2.83 23.17 24.45
N PHE A 70 -3.46 22.41 23.54
CA PHE A 70 -4.07 22.95 22.34
C PHE A 70 -5.19 22.06 21.79
N CYS A 71 -6.03 22.67 20.95
CA CYS A 71 -7.03 22.00 20.14
C CYS A 71 -7.06 22.57 18.73
N TYR A 72 -6.83 21.71 17.73
CA TYR A 72 -7.12 21.97 16.33
C TYR A 72 -8.50 21.44 15.96
N ARG A 73 -9.25 22.22 15.19
CA ARG A 73 -10.47 21.75 14.51
C ARG A 73 -10.35 22.04 13.03
N ILE A 74 -10.48 20.98 12.25
CA ILE A 74 -10.45 21.01 10.80
C ILE A 74 -11.84 20.62 10.30
N LYS A 75 -12.39 21.38 9.36
CA LYS A 75 -13.62 21.04 8.64
C LYS A 75 -13.33 20.96 7.16
N ALA A 76 -13.97 20.02 6.48
CA ALA A 76 -13.81 19.82 5.05
C ALA A 76 -15.14 19.48 4.38
N THR A 77 -15.34 19.98 3.16
CA THR A 77 -16.46 19.60 2.29
C THR A 77 -15.90 18.87 1.07
N LEU A 78 -16.32 17.63 0.87
CA LEU A 78 -15.80 16.69 -0.10
C LEU A 78 -16.90 16.34 -1.11
N GLN A 79 -16.54 16.08 -2.37
CA GLN A 79 -17.48 15.48 -3.32
C GLN A 79 -17.26 13.97 -3.37
N THR A 80 -18.29 13.22 -2.96
CA THR A 80 -18.28 11.77 -2.91
C THR A 80 -19.02 11.16 -4.11
N PRO A 81 -18.56 10.02 -4.68
CA PRO A 81 -19.34 9.28 -5.66
C PRO A 81 -20.68 8.82 -5.07
N ALA A 82 -21.74 8.77 -5.88
CA ALA A 82 -23.09 8.36 -5.45
C ALA A 82 -23.18 6.93 -4.85
N GLU A 83 -22.26 6.02 -5.21
CA GLU A 83 -22.17 4.67 -4.61
C GLU A 83 -20.71 4.30 -4.29
N LEU A 84 -20.49 3.80 -3.07
CA LEU A 84 -19.16 3.53 -2.50
C LEU A 84 -18.35 2.43 -3.22
N ASN A 85 -19.01 1.54 -3.95
CA ASN A 85 -18.43 0.31 -4.51
C ASN A 85 -18.25 0.29 -6.03
N GLN A 86 -18.62 1.37 -6.75
CA GLN A 86 -18.41 1.44 -8.19
C GLN A 86 -17.03 2.02 -8.53
N PRO A 87 -16.35 1.53 -9.59
CA PRO A 87 -15.15 2.18 -10.10
C PRO A 87 -15.49 3.64 -10.45
N ARG A 88 -14.62 4.58 -10.06
CA ARG A 88 -14.76 6.01 -10.38
C ARG A 88 -14.97 6.18 -11.89
N VAL A 89 -16.20 6.42 -12.32
CA VAL A 89 -16.55 6.95 -13.63
C VAL A 89 -16.37 8.45 -13.54
N GLU A 90 -15.65 9.07 -14.49
CA GLU A 90 -15.24 10.48 -14.42
C GLU A 90 -16.42 11.48 -14.36
N ASP A 91 -17.64 11.02 -14.67
CA ASP A 91 -18.85 11.83 -14.83
C ASP A 91 -20.09 11.36 -14.01
N SER A 92 -19.94 10.55 -12.94
CA SER A 92 -21.10 10.21 -12.10
C SER A 92 -21.55 11.38 -11.22
N ALA A 93 -22.85 11.45 -10.90
CA ALA A 93 -23.41 12.43 -9.97
C ALA A 93 -22.64 12.39 -8.63
N THR A 94 -22.21 13.56 -8.15
CA THR A 94 -21.42 13.68 -6.91
C THR A 94 -22.20 14.41 -5.84
N ASP A 95 -22.40 13.76 -4.70
CA ASP A 95 -22.97 14.39 -3.51
C ASP A 95 -21.87 15.13 -2.74
N THR A 96 -22.21 16.27 -2.16
CA THR A 96 -21.33 16.97 -1.22
C THR A 96 -21.52 16.41 0.18
N SER A 97 -20.41 16.00 0.80
CA SER A 97 -20.39 15.43 2.14
C SER A 97 -19.42 16.20 3.03
N GLN A 98 -19.76 16.38 4.30
CA GLN A 98 -18.90 17.07 5.27
C GLN A 98 -18.04 16.08 6.06
N ALA A 99 -16.83 16.49 6.38
CA ALA A 99 -15.93 15.79 7.30
C ALA A 99 -15.35 16.80 8.30
N SER A 100 -15.05 16.35 9.52
CA SER A 100 -14.37 17.16 10.52
C SER A 100 -13.35 16.34 11.29
N LEU A 101 -12.18 16.93 11.53
CA LEU A 101 -11.11 16.36 12.37
C LEU A 101 -10.87 17.29 13.57
N THR A 102 -10.89 16.76 14.78
CA THR A 102 -10.41 17.45 15.97
C THR A 102 -9.15 16.76 16.46
N LEU A 103 -8.07 17.51 16.70
CA LEU A 103 -6.83 17.03 17.32
C LEU A 103 -6.60 17.87 18.56
N PHE A 104 -6.44 17.25 19.73
CA PHE A 104 -6.19 17.96 20.96
C PHE A 104 -5.06 17.33 21.76
N ARG A 105 -4.40 18.13 22.59
CA ARG A 105 -3.39 17.72 23.55
C ARG A 105 -3.59 18.51 24.85
N LYS A 106 -3.44 17.83 25.98
CA LYS A 106 -3.36 18.43 27.32
C LYS A 106 -2.07 17.96 27.98
N GLU A 107 -1.12 18.87 28.02
CA GLU A 107 0.24 18.65 28.51
C GLU A 107 0.89 17.41 27.87
N ASN A 108 1.66 16.64 28.65
CA ASN A 108 2.26 15.38 28.22
C ASN A 108 1.47 14.14 28.68
N ILE A 109 0.25 14.33 29.18
CA ILE A 109 -0.50 13.27 29.87
C ILE A 109 -1.75 12.81 29.13
N GLU A 110 -2.26 13.61 28.18
CA GLU A 110 -3.47 13.28 27.41
C GLU A 110 -3.43 13.91 26.01
N TRP A 111 -3.88 13.18 25.00
CA TRP A 111 -4.21 13.72 23.69
C TRP A 111 -5.26 12.87 22.99
N GLY A 112 -5.86 13.39 21.92
CA GLY A 112 -6.73 12.58 21.08
C GLY A 112 -6.96 13.17 19.71
N ILE A 113 -7.43 12.31 18.80
CA ILE A 113 -7.90 12.65 17.46
C ILE A 113 -9.33 12.15 17.31
N VAL A 114 -10.20 12.96 16.73
CA VAL A 114 -11.61 12.65 16.49
C VAL A 114 -11.93 12.98 15.04
N LEU A 115 -12.27 11.98 14.24
CA LEU A 115 -12.68 12.13 12.85
C LEU A 115 -14.16 11.80 12.73
N THR A 116 -14.96 12.79 12.31
CA THR A 116 -16.30 12.58 11.78
C THR A 116 -16.21 12.63 10.27
N SER A 117 -16.70 11.61 9.57
CA SER A 117 -16.63 11.58 8.11
C SER A 117 -17.83 10.86 7.50
N PRO A 118 -18.08 11.04 6.20
CA PRO A 118 -19.18 10.35 5.49
C PRO A 118 -18.98 8.84 5.43
N TRP A 119 -17.75 8.37 5.65
CA TRP A 119 -17.40 6.95 5.53
C TRP A 119 -17.45 6.23 6.87
N LYS A 120 -16.76 6.78 7.87
CA LYS A 120 -16.66 6.24 9.23
C LYS A 120 -16.34 7.34 10.22
N ASN A 121 -16.98 7.25 11.38
CA ASN A 121 -16.58 8.01 12.56
C ASN A 121 -15.55 7.20 13.36
N VAL A 122 -14.47 7.84 13.79
CA VAL A 122 -13.40 7.20 14.57
C VAL A 122 -12.76 8.20 15.52
N ALA A 123 -12.40 7.76 16.71
CA ALA A 123 -11.55 8.53 17.61
C ALA A 123 -10.41 7.68 18.17
N ILE A 124 -9.26 8.32 18.38
CA ILE A 124 -8.14 7.80 19.15
C ILE A 124 -8.01 8.68 20.38
N HIS A 125 -8.03 8.08 21.57
CA HIS A 125 -7.82 8.77 22.83
C HIS A 125 -6.66 8.12 23.56
N TRP A 126 -5.69 8.93 23.96
CA TRP A 126 -4.49 8.50 24.64
C TRP A 126 -4.35 9.24 25.95
N THR A 127 -4.01 8.50 27.00
CA THR A 127 -3.55 9.02 28.30
C THR A 127 -2.28 8.29 28.72
N ALA A 128 -1.61 8.81 29.77
CA ALA A 128 -0.43 8.16 30.34
C ALA A 128 -0.67 6.68 30.72
N SER A 129 -1.90 6.28 31.09
CA SER A 129 -2.22 4.93 31.54
C SER A 129 -3.14 4.11 30.61
N LYS A 130 -3.71 4.72 29.56
CA LYS A 130 -4.69 4.06 28.69
C LYS A 130 -4.62 4.58 27.25
N THR A 131 -4.82 3.69 26.29
CA THR A 131 -5.05 4.03 24.88
C THR A 131 -6.36 3.42 24.44
N ALA A 132 -7.16 4.17 23.69
CA ALA A 132 -8.46 3.73 23.19
C ALA A 132 -8.63 4.11 21.71
N LEU A 133 -9.10 3.14 20.91
CA LEU A 133 -9.63 3.33 19.57
C LEU A 133 -11.14 3.15 19.61
N ILE A 134 -11.87 4.23 19.37
CA ILE A 134 -13.32 4.33 19.55
C ILE A 134 -14.00 4.35 18.17
N LEU A 135 -14.93 3.42 17.96
CA LEU A 135 -15.74 3.28 16.75
C LEU A 135 -17.21 3.49 17.12
N PRO A 136 -17.69 4.74 17.19
CA PRO A 136 -19.01 5.07 17.73
C PRO A 136 -20.15 4.45 16.90
N ASP A 137 -20.04 4.42 15.57
CA ASP A 137 -21.09 3.86 14.70
C ASP A 137 -21.29 2.35 14.92
N ALA A 138 -20.22 1.66 15.32
CA ALA A 138 -20.25 0.23 15.65
C ALA A 138 -20.50 -0.03 17.14
N ARG A 139 -20.56 1.02 17.97
CA ARG A 139 -20.66 0.96 19.43
C ARG A 139 -19.57 0.08 20.06
N ILE A 140 -18.33 0.18 19.56
CA ILE A 140 -17.18 -0.59 20.04
C ILE A 140 -16.03 0.35 20.39
N CYS A 141 -15.34 0.05 21.49
CA CYS A 141 -14.08 0.68 21.87
C CYS A 141 -13.03 -0.40 22.12
N PHE A 142 -11.94 -0.39 21.35
CA PHE A 142 -10.75 -1.20 21.66
C PHE A 142 -9.87 -0.41 22.61
N SER A 143 -9.58 -0.94 23.79
CA SER A 143 -8.78 -0.23 24.78
C SER A 143 -7.69 -1.09 25.39
N GLY A 144 -6.52 -0.49 25.62
CA GLY A 144 -5.41 -1.13 26.33
C GLY A 144 -4.94 -0.24 27.47
N GLN A 145 -4.61 -0.86 28.61
CA GLN A 145 -4.24 -0.18 29.85
C GLN A 145 -2.88 -0.65 30.37
N GLY A 146 -2.32 0.08 31.34
CA GLY A 146 -1.07 -0.28 32.01
C GLY A 146 0.18 0.37 31.39
N GLU A 147 1.34 0.12 31.98
CA GLU A 147 2.62 0.65 31.47
C GLU A 147 3.09 -0.09 30.21
N LEU A 148 3.72 0.63 29.29
CA LEU A 148 4.35 0.03 28.12
C LEU A 148 5.74 -0.49 28.50
N PRO A 149 6.16 -1.66 27.96
CA PRO A 149 7.55 -2.09 28.06
C PRO A 149 8.53 -1.03 27.53
N PRO A 150 9.79 -1.01 28.01
CA PRO A 150 10.84 -0.17 27.43
C PRO A 150 10.95 -0.36 25.91
N ASP A 151 11.30 0.71 25.19
CA ASP A 151 11.48 0.73 23.73
C ASP A 151 10.23 0.37 22.89
N SER A 152 9.04 0.33 23.50
CA SER A 152 7.79 0.12 22.76
C SER A 152 7.49 1.27 21.80
N ASP A 153 6.90 0.93 20.65
CA ASP A 153 6.23 1.92 19.80
C ASP A 153 5.13 2.61 20.63
N THR A 154 5.26 3.93 20.81
CA THR A 154 4.38 4.69 21.70
C THR A 154 3.79 5.93 21.05
N LEU A 155 2.53 6.14 21.39
CA LEU A 155 1.72 7.30 21.09
C LEU A 155 1.96 8.48 22.06
N ALA A 156 2.86 8.38 23.04
CA ALA A 156 3.13 9.47 23.97
C ALA A 156 3.47 10.80 23.24
N PRO A 157 2.95 11.96 23.70
CA PRO A 157 3.08 13.22 22.97
C PRO A 157 4.52 13.76 22.93
N ALA A 158 5.34 13.46 23.94
CA ALA A 158 6.74 13.86 23.98
C ALA A 158 7.51 13.27 22.80
N GLY A 159 8.13 14.11 21.97
CA GLY A 159 8.89 13.68 20.78
C GLY A 159 8.06 13.06 19.65
N PHE A 160 6.72 13.12 19.73
CA PHE A 160 5.80 12.47 18.79
C PHE A 160 6.12 12.79 17.32
N VAL A 161 6.27 14.08 17.02
CA VAL A 161 6.56 14.58 15.67
C VAL A 161 7.84 13.98 15.10
N ALA A 162 8.94 13.95 15.87
CA ALA A 162 10.20 13.36 15.41
C ALA A 162 10.13 11.84 15.20
N ARG A 163 9.26 11.14 15.94
CA ARG A 163 9.04 9.69 15.78
C ARG A 163 8.21 9.34 14.54
N PHE A 164 7.25 10.20 14.18
CA PHE A 164 6.36 10.02 13.01
C PHE A 164 6.96 10.56 11.71
N VAL A 165 7.57 11.74 11.75
CA VAL A 165 8.07 12.46 10.59
C VAL A 165 9.56 12.14 10.37
N THR A 166 9.80 11.13 9.54
CA THR A 166 11.14 10.62 9.23
C THR A 166 11.48 10.84 7.76
N ALA A 167 12.74 10.64 7.36
CA ALA A 167 13.19 10.78 5.96
C ALA A 167 12.39 9.92 4.94
N ALA A 168 11.66 8.91 5.42
CA ALA A 168 10.70 8.15 4.62
C ALA A 168 9.46 8.96 4.17
N THR A 169 9.28 10.17 4.71
CA THR A 169 8.21 11.10 4.34
C THR A 169 8.81 12.40 3.79
N SER A 170 8.21 12.97 2.75
CA SER A 170 8.63 14.29 2.23
C SER A 170 8.48 15.40 3.28
N LEU A 171 7.61 15.18 4.27
CA LEU A 171 7.42 16.04 5.43
C LEU A 171 8.68 16.21 6.30
N HIS A 172 9.64 15.28 6.26
CA HIS A 172 10.86 15.39 7.07
C HIS A 172 11.83 16.46 6.57
N SER A 173 12.12 16.48 5.27
CA SER A 173 12.89 17.57 4.65
C SER A 173 12.22 18.90 4.90
N PHE A 174 10.89 18.88 4.92
CA PHE A 174 10.10 20.02 5.30
C PHE A 174 10.39 20.51 6.72
N MET A 175 10.15 19.67 7.71
CA MET A 175 10.28 20.03 9.11
C MET A 175 11.70 20.47 9.47
N ALA A 176 12.71 19.90 8.80
CA ALA A 176 14.11 20.25 9.02
C ALA A 176 14.45 21.72 8.68
N LEU A 177 13.72 22.35 7.75
CA LEU A 177 13.97 23.76 7.41
C LEU A 177 12.96 24.71 8.07
N MET A 178 11.99 24.20 8.82
CA MET A 178 11.01 25.04 9.49
C MET A 178 11.52 25.63 10.78
N ASN A 179 11.63 26.94 10.76
CA ASN A 179 11.73 27.83 11.91
C ASN A 179 10.92 29.10 11.64
N GLU A 180 10.75 29.93 12.65
CA GLU A 180 9.97 31.16 12.53
C GLU A 180 10.44 32.06 11.37
N GLN A 181 11.75 32.20 11.16
CA GLN A 181 12.31 33.04 10.10
C GLN A 181 12.00 32.49 8.70
N SER A 182 12.13 31.18 8.52
CA SER A 182 11.81 30.51 7.25
C SER A 182 10.31 30.54 6.95
N PHE A 183 9.47 30.47 7.99
CA PHE A 183 8.02 30.58 7.86
C PHE A 183 7.61 31.98 7.43
N ASP A 184 8.15 33.01 8.09
CA ASP A 184 7.94 34.41 7.71
C ASP A 184 8.39 34.67 6.28
N PHE A 185 9.55 34.14 5.91
CA PHE A 185 10.03 34.24 4.55
C PHE A 185 9.08 33.58 3.56
N ALA A 186 8.64 32.35 3.82
CA ALA A 186 7.74 31.61 2.94
C ALA A 186 6.41 32.35 2.73
N ILE A 187 5.77 32.80 3.81
CA ILE A 187 4.50 33.54 3.68
C ILE A 187 4.72 34.86 2.95
N ASN A 188 5.72 35.66 3.35
CA ASN A 188 5.92 36.99 2.79
C ASN A 188 6.37 36.99 1.32
N GLN A 189 7.19 36.01 0.93
CA GLN A 189 7.79 35.98 -0.41
C GLN A 189 7.05 35.06 -1.38
N LEU A 190 6.35 34.03 -0.89
CA LEU A 190 5.77 32.99 -1.73
C LEU A 190 4.25 32.91 -1.67
N LEU A 191 3.61 33.44 -0.62
CA LEU A 191 2.14 33.45 -0.52
C LEU A 191 1.58 34.84 -0.82
N LEU A 192 1.94 35.83 0.01
CA LEU A 192 1.36 37.17 -0.03
C LEU A 192 1.40 37.85 -1.42
N PRO A 193 2.47 37.73 -2.23
CA PRO A 193 2.51 38.36 -3.56
C PRO A 193 1.46 37.83 -4.55
N HIS A 194 0.90 36.64 -4.29
CA HIS A 194 -0.10 36.00 -5.14
C HIS A 194 -1.53 36.22 -4.65
N LEU A 195 -1.71 36.83 -3.49
CA LEU A 195 -3.04 37.09 -2.92
C LEU A 195 -3.61 38.40 -3.46
N LYS A 196 -4.84 38.34 -3.97
CA LYS A 196 -5.61 39.52 -4.36
C LYS A 196 -6.80 39.68 -3.41
N GLU A 197 -6.79 40.74 -2.60
CA GLU A 197 -7.88 41.02 -1.67
C GLU A 197 -9.19 41.23 -2.43
N LEU A 198 -10.26 40.59 -1.98
CA LEU A 198 -11.60 40.76 -2.52
C LEU A 198 -12.39 41.76 -1.66
N PRO A 199 -13.34 42.51 -2.25
CA PRO A 199 -14.19 43.41 -1.48
C PRO A 199 -14.98 42.65 -0.42
N ALA A 200 -15.15 43.26 0.76
CA ALA A 200 -15.95 42.69 1.84
C ALA A 200 -17.38 42.36 1.36
N CYS A 201 -17.86 41.16 1.71
CA CYS A 201 -19.22 40.75 1.40
C CYS A 201 -20.19 41.33 2.43
N ALA A 202 -21.40 41.73 2.01
CA ALA A 202 -22.39 42.36 2.88
C ALA A 202 -22.89 41.45 4.03
N GLU A 203 -22.72 40.13 3.90
CA GLU A 203 -23.20 39.13 4.87
C GLU A 203 -22.18 38.82 5.99
N ASN A 204 -20.91 39.19 5.84
CA ASN A 204 -19.84 38.86 6.80
C ASN A 204 -18.78 39.98 6.83
N SER A 205 -19.13 41.12 7.43
CA SER A 205 -18.36 42.38 7.34
C SER A 205 -16.95 42.31 7.91
N ASP A 206 -16.67 41.35 8.80
CA ASP A 206 -15.39 41.23 9.50
C ASP A 206 -14.45 40.21 8.83
N GLU A 207 -14.90 39.43 7.84
CA GLU A 207 -14.09 38.41 7.17
C GLU A 207 -13.26 39.01 6.04
N ILE A 208 -11.94 38.72 6.04
CA ILE A 208 -11.04 39.13 4.96
C ILE A 208 -10.85 37.96 4.00
N VAL A 209 -11.11 38.20 2.71
CA VAL A 209 -11.04 37.17 1.66
C VAL A 209 -10.00 37.54 0.61
N TYR A 210 -9.09 36.62 0.34
CA TYR A 210 -8.10 36.69 -0.72
C TYR A 210 -8.41 35.70 -1.84
N ARG A 211 -8.27 36.11 -3.10
CA ARG A 211 -8.23 35.21 -4.26
C ARG A 211 -6.79 34.74 -4.47
N LEU A 212 -6.60 33.42 -4.54
CA LEU A 212 -5.30 32.79 -4.87
C LEU A 212 -5.18 32.52 -6.38
N SER A 213 -6.26 32.01 -6.98
CA SER A 213 -6.35 31.72 -8.42
C SER A 213 -7.81 31.73 -8.87
N ASP A 214 -8.04 31.54 -10.16
CA ASP A 214 -9.39 31.37 -10.69
C ASP A 214 -10.02 30.11 -10.07
N GLY A 215 -11.04 30.32 -9.22
CA GLY A 215 -11.75 29.27 -8.52
C GLY A 215 -11.23 28.94 -7.11
N LEU A 216 -10.18 29.60 -6.60
CA LEU A 216 -9.63 29.35 -5.25
C LEU A 216 -9.59 30.63 -4.38
N LYS A 217 -10.21 30.56 -3.20
CA LYS A 217 -10.28 31.66 -2.23
C LYS A 217 -9.73 31.23 -0.88
N LEU A 218 -9.02 32.12 -0.21
CA LEU A 218 -8.59 32.00 1.19
C LEU A 218 -9.35 33.04 2.01
N ALA A 219 -9.84 32.67 3.18
CA ALA A 219 -10.50 33.60 4.09
C ALA A 219 -10.04 33.42 5.54
N PHE A 220 -10.12 34.50 6.32
CA PHE A 220 -9.84 34.50 7.75
C PHE A 220 -10.56 35.67 8.44
N ASN A 221 -10.76 35.55 9.75
CA ASN A 221 -11.23 36.66 10.57
C ASN A 221 -10.06 37.33 11.31
N PRO A 222 -9.85 38.65 11.18
CA PRO A 222 -8.83 39.39 11.91
C PRO A 222 -9.12 39.44 13.42
N SER A 223 -10.38 39.25 13.83
CA SER A 223 -10.81 39.18 15.23
C SER A 223 -11.33 37.78 15.59
N GLY A 224 -11.30 37.43 16.88
CA GLY A 224 -11.79 36.12 17.33
C GLY A 224 -10.78 34.98 17.17
N LYS A 225 -11.31 33.74 17.11
CA LYS A 225 -10.53 32.51 17.13
C LYS A 225 -9.60 32.42 15.91
N PRO A 226 -8.31 32.05 16.08
CA PRO A 226 -7.42 31.81 14.94
C PRO A 226 -7.98 30.75 14.01
N ALA A 227 -8.35 31.14 12.79
CA ALA A 227 -8.88 30.26 11.76
C ALA A 227 -8.51 30.79 10.37
N VAL A 228 -8.23 29.85 9.47
CA VAL A 228 -8.03 30.12 8.04
C VAL A 228 -8.81 29.08 7.26
N SER A 229 -9.57 29.53 6.26
CA SER A 229 -10.32 28.67 5.36
C SER A 229 -9.88 28.83 3.91
N LEU A 230 -10.11 27.78 3.13
CA LEU A 230 -9.85 27.66 1.72
C LEU A 230 -11.12 27.15 1.04
N GLU A 231 -11.57 27.82 -0.01
CA GLU A 231 -12.74 27.45 -0.80
C GLU A 231 -12.34 27.27 -2.28
N ALA A 232 -12.69 26.13 -2.86
CA ALA A 232 -12.48 25.78 -4.26
C ALA A 232 -13.83 25.62 -4.98
N THR A 233 -14.07 26.44 -6.02
CA THR A 233 -15.36 26.54 -6.72
C THR A 233 -15.76 25.25 -7.43
N GLU A 234 -14.83 24.60 -8.12
CA GLU A 234 -15.05 23.33 -8.84
C GLU A 234 -14.61 22.09 -8.06
N GLY A 235 -14.06 22.28 -6.85
CA GLY A 235 -13.43 21.21 -6.07
C GLY A 235 -12.04 20.81 -6.59
N LEU A 236 -11.12 20.52 -5.67
CA LEU A 236 -9.74 20.14 -6.00
C LEU A 236 -9.69 18.67 -6.45
N ARG A 237 -9.64 18.43 -7.76
CA ARG A 237 -9.81 17.10 -8.41
C ARG A 237 -9.03 15.96 -7.74
N ASP A 238 -7.85 16.26 -7.24
CA ASP A 238 -6.90 15.26 -6.77
C ASP A 238 -6.99 14.97 -5.26
N ILE A 239 -7.83 15.71 -4.54
CA ILE A 239 -8.16 15.46 -3.12
C ILE A 239 -9.66 15.34 -2.99
N TYR A 240 -10.21 14.29 -3.59
CA TYR A 240 -11.65 14.00 -3.50
C TYR A 240 -12.54 15.20 -3.87
N ARG A 241 -12.07 16.03 -4.82
CA ARG A 241 -12.76 17.26 -5.24
C ARG A 241 -13.14 18.14 -4.03
N LEU A 242 -12.21 18.28 -3.08
CA LEU A 242 -12.36 19.12 -1.89
C LEU A 242 -12.79 20.53 -2.30
N LYS A 243 -13.97 20.94 -1.83
CA LYS A 243 -14.57 22.25 -2.11
C LYS A 243 -14.29 23.27 -1.02
N TYR A 244 -14.15 22.82 0.21
CA TYR A 244 -13.93 23.70 1.34
C TYR A 244 -13.06 23.02 2.38
N PHE A 245 -12.16 23.79 2.98
CA PHE A 245 -11.31 23.37 4.07
C PHE A 245 -11.13 24.53 5.05
N GLU A 246 -11.35 24.30 6.34
CA GLU A 246 -11.08 25.27 7.39
C GLU A 246 -10.22 24.61 8.44
N ILE A 247 -9.15 25.28 8.87
CA ILE A 247 -8.37 24.91 10.05
C ILE A 247 -8.47 26.02 11.07
N SER A 248 -8.65 25.64 12.32
CA SER A 248 -8.84 26.57 13.42
C SER A 248 -8.14 26.04 14.67
N PHE A 249 -7.63 26.97 15.49
CA PHE A 249 -6.80 26.67 16.66
C PHE A 249 -7.37 27.30 17.93
N GLU A 250 -7.33 26.56 19.03
CA GLU A 250 -7.70 26.98 20.38
C GLU A 250 -6.61 26.55 21.38
N THR A 251 -6.37 27.36 22.41
CA THR A 251 -5.48 27.02 23.53
C THR A 251 -6.22 26.32 24.69
N ALA A 252 -7.55 26.25 24.61
CA ALA A 252 -8.39 25.50 25.54
C ALA A 252 -8.86 24.19 24.89
N VAL A 253 -8.97 23.14 25.69
CA VAL A 253 -9.52 21.84 25.26
C VAL A 253 -10.84 21.61 25.98
N LEU A 254 -11.93 22.04 25.35
CA LEU A 254 -13.30 21.80 25.82
C LEU A 254 -14.00 20.84 24.84
N ASP A 255 -14.70 19.84 25.38
CA ASP A 255 -15.57 18.91 24.63
C ASP A 255 -14.90 18.34 23.37
N ALA A 256 -13.64 17.88 23.50
CA ALA A 256 -12.83 17.48 22.35
C ALA A 256 -13.27 16.14 21.76
N ILE A 257 -13.77 15.23 22.59
CA ILE A 257 -14.44 13.98 22.18
C ILE A 257 -15.93 14.14 22.49
N PRO A 258 -16.85 13.92 21.52
CA PRO A 258 -18.28 13.98 21.78
C PRO A 258 -18.66 13.06 22.94
N ALA A 259 -19.47 13.54 23.88
CA ALA A 259 -19.92 12.73 25.03
C ALA A 259 -20.63 11.43 24.59
N SER A 260 -21.32 11.46 23.45
CA SER A 260 -21.94 10.27 22.84
C SER A 260 -20.94 9.21 22.38
N TRP A 261 -19.66 9.54 22.24
CA TRP A 261 -18.59 8.61 21.84
C TRP A 261 -17.78 8.13 23.04
N THR A 262 -17.85 8.82 24.18
CA THR A 262 -17.22 8.38 25.42
C THR A 262 -17.98 7.20 26.01
N LEU A 263 -17.27 6.29 26.69
CA LEU A 263 -17.81 5.05 27.28
C LEU A 263 -19.13 5.31 28.02
N SER A 264 -20.23 4.84 27.43
CA SER A 264 -21.55 4.73 28.04
C SER A 264 -21.92 3.25 28.15
N ALA A 265 -22.97 2.90 28.88
CA ALA A 265 -23.46 1.52 28.96
C ALA A 265 -23.81 0.89 27.60
N GLU A 266 -23.86 1.67 26.52
CA GLU A 266 -24.20 1.25 25.16
C GLU A 266 -22.99 0.95 24.26
N VAL A 267 -21.76 1.31 24.66
CA VAL A 267 -20.53 1.05 23.89
C VAL A 267 -19.78 -0.13 24.52
N ALA A 268 -19.63 -1.23 23.78
CA ALA A 268 -18.89 -2.39 24.25
C ALA A 268 -17.38 -2.08 24.28
N GLU A 269 -16.77 -2.20 25.46
CA GLU A 269 -15.32 -2.13 25.61
C GLU A 269 -14.70 -3.51 25.39
N THR A 270 -13.83 -3.60 24.38
CA THR A 270 -13.01 -4.77 24.11
C THR A 270 -11.59 -4.46 24.58
N GLU A 271 -11.19 -5.11 25.67
CA GLU A 271 -9.82 -4.98 26.19
C GLU A 271 -8.84 -5.69 25.25
N VAL A 272 -7.76 -4.98 24.87
CA VAL A 272 -6.67 -5.46 24.02
C VAL A 272 -5.32 -5.09 24.62
N SER A 273 -4.26 -5.75 24.18
CA SER A 273 -2.88 -5.41 24.53
C SER A 273 -2.58 -3.94 24.21
N ARG A 274 -2.21 -3.13 25.22
CA ARG A 274 -1.82 -1.72 25.03
C ARG A 274 -0.63 -1.61 24.07
N THR A 275 0.33 -2.52 24.19
CA THR A 275 1.51 -2.59 23.32
C THR A 275 1.12 -2.80 21.87
N ASP A 276 0.22 -3.76 21.58
CA ASP A 276 -0.23 -4.01 20.19
C ASP A 276 -1.08 -2.85 19.67
N LEU A 277 -1.93 -2.25 20.52
CA LEU A 277 -2.79 -1.12 20.14
C LEU A 277 -1.97 0.12 19.77
N GLU A 278 -1.04 0.53 20.63
CA GLU A 278 -0.17 1.68 20.33
C GLU A 278 0.74 1.39 19.13
N LYS A 279 1.29 0.17 19.03
CA LYS A 279 2.13 -0.22 17.90
C LYS A 279 1.37 -0.21 16.57
N MET A 280 0.14 -0.75 16.53
CA MET A 280 -0.71 -0.76 15.34
C MET A 280 -1.06 0.66 14.89
N ILE A 281 -1.51 1.51 15.81
CA ILE A 281 -1.83 2.91 15.49
C ILE A 281 -0.56 3.64 15.03
N PHE A 282 0.53 3.53 15.79
CA PHE A 282 1.78 4.24 15.53
C PHE A 282 2.37 3.86 14.16
N ARG A 283 2.67 2.57 13.96
CA ARG A 283 3.29 2.08 12.72
C ARG A 283 2.33 2.15 11.54
N GLY A 284 1.04 1.88 11.74
CA GLY A 284 0.02 1.96 10.70
C GLY A 284 -0.13 3.38 10.15
N LEU A 285 -0.30 4.38 11.03
CA LEU A 285 -0.37 5.79 10.62
C LEU A 285 0.95 6.28 9.99
N LYS A 286 2.09 5.90 10.56
CA LYS A 286 3.41 6.22 10.00
C LYS A 286 3.58 5.65 8.59
N ARG A 287 3.10 4.42 8.34
CA ARG A 287 3.15 3.78 7.04
C ARG A 287 2.19 4.43 6.03
N ILE A 288 0.98 4.80 6.46
CA ILE A 288 0.04 5.58 5.62
C ILE A 288 0.70 6.88 5.17
N LEU A 289 1.36 7.60 6.08
CA LEU A 289 2.05 8.85 5.76
C LEU A 289 3.19 8.64 4.76
N SER A 290 4.01 7.59 4.92
CA SER A 290 5.13 7.34 3.98
C SER A 290 4.65 6.92 2.59
N ILE A 291 3.47 6.32 2.46
CA ILE A 291 2.88 5.98 1.15
C ILE A 291 2.25 7.21 0.50
N LYS A 292 1.53 8.04 1.28
CA LYS A 292 0.83 9.22 0.75
C LYS A 292 1.74 10.41 0.50
N LEU A 293 2.83 10.51 1.26
CA LEU A 293 3.83 11.58 1.18
C LEU A 293 5.23 10.97 1.08
N PRO A 294 5.55 10.25 -0.01
CA PRO A 294 6.79 9.50 -0.11
C PRO A 294 8.00 10.43 -0.02
N GLY A 295 8.90 10.11 0.90
CA GLY A 295 10.18 10.78 1.07
C GLY A 295 11.28 10.13 0.24
N VAL A 296 12.52 10.28 0.69
CA VAL A 296 13.66 9.63 0.04
C VAL A 296 13.73 8.19 0.53
N HIS A 297 13.34 7.24 -0.31
CA HIS A 297 13.52 5.81 -0.01
C HIS A 297 15.01 5.46 -0.04
N ARG A 298 15.51 4.94 1.09
CA ARG A 298 16.87 4.41 1.14
C ARG A 298 16.91 3.10 0.37
N ARG A 299 17.55 3.12 -0.80
CA ARG A 299 17.94 1.91 -1.51
C ARG A 299 18.88 1.10 -0.61
N LEU A 300 18.64 -0.20 -0.48
CA LEU A 300 19.56 -1.07 0.25
C LEU A 300 20.82 -1.28 -0.58
N GLU A 301 22.00 -1.07 0.00
CA GLU A 301 23.26 -1.21 -0.71
C GLU A 301 23.53 -2.67 -1.11
N ALA A 302 24.06 -2.85 -2.32
CA ALA A 302 24.52 -4.15 -2.79
C ALA A 302 25.63 -4.67 -1.88
N ARG A 303 25.51 -5.93 -1.44
CA ARG A 303 26.47 -6.57 -0.54
C ARG A 303 26.33 -8.09 -0.55
N LYS A 304 27.41 -8.76 -0.19
CA LYS A 304 27.47 -10.21 -0.04
C LYS A 304 27.67 -10.60 1.42
N VAL A 305 26.98 -11.64 1.85
CA VAL A 305 27.10 -12.27 3.17
C VAL A 305 27.28 -13.78 2.98
N ALA A 306 27.54 -14.52 4.06
CA ALA A 306 27.48 -15.97 3.97
C ALA A 306 26.07 -16.40 3.52
N ASN A 307 25.99 -17.26 2.51
CA ASN A 307 24.73 -17.82 2.00
C ASN A 307 23.75 -16.80 1.39
N GLY A 308 24.20 -15.58 1.08
CA GLY A 308 23.37 -14.64 0.34
C GLY A 308 24.07 -13.43 -0.26
N GLU A 309 23.44 -12.84 -1.26
CA GLU A 309 23.95 -11.67 -1.96
C GLU A 309 22.80 -10.76 -2.40
N LEU A 310 22.87 -9.48 -2.07
CA LEU A 310 21.97 -8.45 -2.59
C LEU A 310 22.67 -7.71 -3.73
N ARG A 311 22.00 -7.65 -4.89
CA ARG A 311 22.42 -6.94 -6.09
C ARG A 311 21.36 -5.95 -6.56
N HIS A 312 21.82 -5.06 -7.43
CA HIS A 312 20.95 -4.19 -8.20
C HIS A 312 20.94 -4.63 -9.66
N HIS A 313 19.76 -4.95 -10.16
CA HIS A 313 19.57 -5.47 -11.52
C HIS A 313 18.60 -4.57 -12.26
N HIS A 314 19.12 -3.72 -13.16
CA HIS A 314 18.35 -2.75 -13.95
C HIS A 314 17.32 -1.94 -13.14
N GLY A 315 17.71 -1.46 -11.96
CA GLY A 315 16.85 -0.65 -11.08
C GLY A 315 16.03 -1.45 -10.06
N GLN A 316 15.86 -2.76 -10.24
CA GLN A 316 15.22 -3.65 -9.26
C GLN A 316 16.25 -4.24 -8.28
N THR A 317 15.78 -4.72 -7.12
CA THR A 317 16.59 -5.44 -6.14
C THR A 317 16.51 -6.94 -6.43
N LEU A 318 17.69 -7.56 -6.56
CA LEU A 318 17.85 -9.00 -6.76
C LEU A 318 18.57 -9.58 -5.54
N VAL A 319 18.05 -10.67 -4.98
CA VAL A 319 18.68 -11.36 -3.85
C VAL A 319 18.89 -12.83 -4.20
N LEU A 320 20.13 -13.29 -4.06
CA LEU A 320 20.49 -14.69 -4.17
C LEU A 320 20.62 -15.25 -2.76
N LEU A 321 20.04 -16.42 -2.49
CA LEU A 321 20.12 -17.13 -1.21
C LEU A 321 20.47 -18.59 -1.45
N SER A 322 21.28 -19.20 -0.58
CA SER A 322 21.56 -20.63 -0.66
C SER A 322 21.74 -21.30 0.71
N GLY A 323 21.70 -22.64 0.76
CA GLY A 323 22.03 -23.40 1.97
C GLY A 323 20.84 -23.92 2.77
N THR A 324 21.05 -24.17 4.06
CA THR A 324 19.99 -24.67 4.96
C THR A 324 18.92 -23.59 5.20
N PRO A 325 17.72 -23.96 5.68
CA PRO A 325 16.69 -22.98 6.03
C PRO A 325 17.20 -21.89 7.00
N GLU A 326 18.02 -22.26 7.98
CA GLU A 326 18.60 -21.33 8.94
C GLU A 326 19.58 -20.36 8.27
N GLN A 327 20.44 -20.89 7.38
CA GLN A 327 21.39 -20.08 6.62
C GLN A 327 20.69 -19.08 5.70
N MET A 328 19.67 -19.53 4.98
CA MET A 328 18.87 -18.67 4.10
C MET A 328 18.10 -17.62 4.90
N GLY A 329 17.44 -18.00 6.00
CA GLY A 329 16.72 -17.07 6.86
C GLY A 329 17.62 -15.99 7.46
N TYR A 330 18.79 -16.37 7.96
CA TYR A 330 19.79 -15.43 8.49
C TYR A 330 20.31 -14.48 7.40
N ALA A 331 20.65 -15.00 6.22
CA ALA A 331 21.14 -14.19 5.10
C ALA A 331 20.07 -13.22 4.60
N HIS A 332 18.83 -13.69 4.43
CA HIS A 332 17.69 -12.88 4.04
C HIS A 332 17.52 -11.68 4.98
N ALA A 333 17.44 -11.92 6.29
CA ALA A 333 17.30 -10.86 7.28
C ALA A 333 18.50 -9.91 7.30
N THR A 334 19.71 -10.45 7.28
CA THR A 334 20.93 -9.65 7.28
C THR A 334 20.94 -8.69 6.12
N LEU A 335 20.49 -9.11 4.92
CA LEU A 335 20.47 -8.30 3.71
C LEU A 335 19.31 -7.30 3.67
N LEU A 336 18.13 -7.67 4.15
CA LEU A 336 16.86 -6.98 3.86
C LEU A 336 16.11 -6.41 5.08
N GLN A 337 16.70 -6.45 6.28
CA GLN A 337 16.05 -6.03 7.55
C GLN A 337 15.19 -4.76 7.47
N PRO A 338 15.64 -3.61 6.92
CA PRO A 338 14.80 -2.41 6.87
C PRO A 338 13.50 -2.60 6.07
N TRP A 339 13.55 -3.40 5.01
CA TRP A 339 12.39 -3.67 4.16
C TRP A 339 11.46 -4.73 4.76
N MET A 340 11.97 -5.62 5.59
CA MET A 340 11.12 -6.55 6.37
C MET A 340 10.24 -5.79 7.37
N VAL A 341 10.78 -4.74 7.98
CA VAL A 341 9.99 -3.84 8.85
C VAL A 341 8.88 -3.18 8.04
N LEU A 342 9.17 -2.70 6.83
CA LEU A 342 8.14 -2.13 5.94
C LEU A 342 7.07 -3.15 5.55
N LEU A 343 7.45 -4.42 5.32
CA LEU A 343 6.48 -5.48 5.08
C LEU A 343 5.52 -5.60 6.27
N ALA A 344 6.04 -5.76 7.49
CA ALA A 344 5.21 -5.84 8.70
C ALA A 344 4.36 -4.58 8.93
N ASP A 345 4.92 -3.39 8.72
CA ASP A 345 4.20 -2.12 8.83
C ASP A 345 3.04 -2.02 7.85
N SER A 346 3.19 -2.59 6.66
CA SER A 346 2.16 -2.58 5.62
C SER A 346 1.08 -3.64 5.90
N THR A 347 1.48 -4.87 6.22
CA THR A 347 0.57 -6.03 6.29
C THR A 347 -0.10 -6.20 7.65
N ILE A 348 0.61 -5.96 8.73
CA ILE A 348 0.11 -6.14 10.10
C ILE A 348 -0.51 -4.84 10.60
N TYR A 349 0.23 -3.72 10.52
CA TYR A 349 -0.15 -2.51 11.25
C TYR A 349 -1.01 -1.54 10.44
N LEU A 350 -0.67 -1.24 9.17
CA LEU A 350 -1.52 -0.41 8.31
C LEU A 350 -2.83 -1.11 8.00
N VAL A 351 -2.75 -2.33 7.43
CA VAL A 351 -3.97 -3.08 7.11
C VAL A 351 -4.73 -3.44 8.38
N GLY A 352 -4.03 -3.76 9.48
CA GLY A 352 -4.70 -4.00 10.75
C GLY A 352 -5.45 -2.80 11.28
N LEU A 353 -4.90 -1.59 11.21
CA LEU A 353 -5.61 -0.37 11.59
C LEU A 353 -6.86 -0.17 10.72
N VAL A 354 -6.71 -0.28 9.39
CA VAL A 354 -7.81 -0.05 8.44
C VAL A 354 -8.91 -1.10 8.60
N GLU A 355 -8.57 -2.39 8.67
CA GLU A 355 -9.54 -3.47 8.79
C GLU A 355 -10.19 -3.49 10.19
N THR A 356 -9.46 -3.12 11.24
CA THR A 356 -10.04 -2.95 12.59
C THR A 356 -11.11 -1.87 12.59
N VAL A 357 -10.84 -0.70 12.00
CA VAL A 357 -11.82 0.40 11.88
C VAL A 357 -13.01 -0.01 10.99
N LYS A 358 -12.73 -0.67 9.87
CA LYS A 358 -13.75 -1.01 8.87
C LYS A 358 -14.71 -2.09 9.36
N LYS A 359 -14.19 -3.16 9.98
CA LYS A 359 -14.96 -4.33 10.43
C LYS A 359 -15.39 -4.24 11.90
N ALA A 360 -14.85 -3.28 12.65
CA ALA A 360 -15.02 -3.20 14.10
C ALA A 360 -14.67 -4.51 14.82
N ARG A 361 -13.60 -5.17 14.36
CA ARG A 361 -13.03 -6.41 14.92
C ARG A 361 -11.53 -6.23 15.09
N TRP A 362 -10.95 -6.78 16.15
CA TRP A 362 -9.52 -6.68 16.38
C TRP A 362 -8.74 -7.53 15.38
N PHE A 363 -8.11 -6.90 14.38
CA PHE A 363 -7.49 -7.61 13.25
C PHE A 363 -6.28 -8.46 13.64
N ILE A 364 -5.59 -8.11 14.71
CA ILE A 364 -4.41 -8.86 15.16
C ILE A 364 -4.83 -10.27 15.63
N ASP A 365 -5.96 -10.41 16.32
CA ASP A 365 -6.50 -11.73 16.70
C ASP A 365 -6.88 -12.55 15.46
N ASP A 366 -7.42 -11.91 14.43
CA ASP A 366 -7.75 -12.56 13.16
C ASP A 366 -6.47 -13.14 12.50
N LEU A 367 -5.35 -12.40 12.52
CA LEU A 367 -4.05 -12.91 12.02
C LEU A 367 -3.47 -14.00 12.90
N GLU A 368 -3.61 -13.90 14.22
CA GLU A 368 -3.13 -14.93 15.15
C GLU A 368 -3.93 -16.23 15.05
N ASP A 369 -5.25 -16.16 14.88
CA ASP A 369 -6.08 -17.34 14.63
C ASP A 369 -5.70 -18.00 13.31
N ALA A 370 -5.48 -17.20 12.26
CA ALA A 370 -4.99 -17.70 10.98
C ALA A 370 -3.65 -18.41 11.16
N TRP A 371 -2.67 -17.77 11.81
CA TRP A 371 -1.37 -18.40 12.11
C TRP A 371 -1.53 -19.69 12.90
N LYS A 372 -2.33 -19.69 13.97
CA LYS A 372 -2.57 -20.85 14.82
C LYS A 372 -3.12 -22.04 14.03
N ARG A 373 -4.03 -21.79 13.08
CA ARG A 373 -4.65 -22.83 12.25
C ARG A 373 -3.74 -23.34 11.14
N VAL A 374 -2.99 -22.47 10.47
CA VAL A 374 -2.07 -22.91 9.40
C VAL A 374 -0.75 -23.49 9.92
N SER A 375 -0.25 -23.02 11.07
CA SER A 375 1.09 -23.32 11.56
C SER A 375 1.41 -24.82 11.66
N PRO A 376 0.49 -25.70 12.12
CA PRO A 376 0.72 -27.15 12.16
C PRO A 376 0.89 -27.80 10.77
N HIS A 377 0.42 -27.15 9.72
CA HIS A 377 0.50 -27.65 8.33
C HIS A 377 1.71 -27.09 7.57
N ILE A 378 2.36 -26.04 8.09
CA ILE A 378 3.57 -25.49 7.48
C ILE A 378 4.73 -26.46 7.73
N PRO A 379 5.45 -26.91 6.68
CA PRO A 379 6.64 -27.73 6.85
C PRO A 379 7.67 -27.10 7.78
N GLU A 380 8.22 -27.92 8.69
CA GLU A 380 9.15 -27.49 9.75
C GLU A 380 10.34 -26.65 9.23
N ARG A 381 10.84 -26.95 8.03
CA ARG A 381 11.93 -26.17 7.42
C ARG A 381 11.60 -24.67 7.27
N TYR A 382 10.35 -24.31 6.99
CA TYR A 382 9.96 -22.90 6.86
C TYR A 382 9.79 -22.22 8.22
N HIS A 383 9.41 -22.97 9.28
CA HIS A 383 9.48 -22.45 10.65
C HIS A 383 10.92 -22.09 11.02
N ARG A 384 11.88 -23.00 10.77
CA ARG A 384 13.30 -22.75 11.02
C ARG A 384 13.87 -21.57 10.21
N GLU A 385 13.44 -21.39 8.96
CA GLU A 385 13.82 -20.22 8.14
C GLU A 385 13.29 -18.91 8.74
N MET A 386 12.02 -18.88 9.17
CA MET A 386 11.42 -17.71 9.84
C MET A 386 12.06 -17.41 11.20
N GLU A 387 12.42 -18.44 11.96
CA GLU A 387 13.12 -18.32 13.25
C GLU A 387 14.53 -17.75 13.08
N ALA A 388 15.29 -18.25 12.11
CA ALA A 388 16.60 -17.72 11.79
C ALA A 388 16.52 -16.26 11.30
N MET A 389 15.52 -15.94 10.48
CA MET A 389 15.24 -14.58 10.02
C MET A 389 14.97 -13.62 11.19
N ALA A 390 14.13 -14.03 12.15
CA ALA A 390 13.88 -13.24 13.34
C ALA A 390 15.12 -13.10 14.24
N SER A 391 15.93 -14.16 14.38
CA SER A 391 17.14 -14.14 15.22
C SER A 391 18.24 -13.20 14.69
N ALA A 392 18.26 -12.97 13.37
CA ALA A 392 19.23 -12.12 12.71
C ALA A 392 18.84 -10.62 12.71
N SER A 393 17.71 -10.25 13.32
CA SER A 393 17.18 -8.89 13.28
C SER A 393 16.69 -8.42 14.65
N SER A 394 17.22 -7.29 15.12
CA SER A 394 16.76 -6.64 16.35
C SER A 394 15.50 -5.78 16.18
N HIS A 395 14.98 -5.63 14.95
CA HIS A 395 13.92 -4.68 14.62
C HIS A 395 12.60 -5.33 14.20
N ILE A 396 12.57 -6.67 14.16
CA ILE A 396 11.38 -7.45 13.85
C ILE A 396 11.34 -8.69 14.74
N SER A 397 10.19 -8.93 15.37
CA SER A 397 9.97 -10.11 16.20
C SER A 397 9.62 -11.33 15.36
N LEU A 398 9.83 -12.52 15.92
CA LEU A 398 9.36 -13.77 15.30
C LEU A 398 7.84 -13.76 15.06
N ARG A 399 7.08 -13.12 15.95
CA ARG A 399 5.64 -12.92 15.77
C ARG A 399 5.36 -12.12 14.50
N GLU A 400 6.02 -11.00 14.29
CA GLU A 400 5.84 -10.18 13.08
C GLU A 400 6.25 -10.91 11.80
N VAL A 401 7.33 -11.70 11.84
CA VAL A 401 7.74 -12.55 10.69
C VAL A 401 6.63 -13.55 10.36
N ARG A 402 6.11 -14.27 11.37
CA ARG A 402 5.04 -15.26 11.19
C ARG A 402 3.74 -14.63 10.67
N LEU A 403 3.29 -13.54 11.29
CA LEU A 403 2.05 -12.86 10.91
C LEU A 403 2.15 -12.21 9.52
N SER A 404 3.31 -11.70 9.13
CA SER A 404 3.53 -11.19 7.76
C SER A 404 3.47 -12.30 6.71
N ASN A 405 3.92 -13.52 7.05
CA ASN A 405 3.94 -14.66 6.13
C ASN A 405 2.57 -15.36 5.98
N VAL A 406 1.66 -15.22 6.95
CA VAL A 406 0.26 -15.70 6.82
C VAL A 406 -0.66 -14.69 6.15
N PHE A 407 -0.28 -13.42 6.10
CA PHE A 407 -1.10 -12.34 5.49
C PHE A 407 -1.62 -12.63 4.07
N PRO A 408 -0.89 -13.29 3.15
CA PRO A 408 -1.43 -13.65 1.84
C PRO A 408 -2.67 -14.55 1.87
N GLU A 409 -2.90 -15.29 2.97
CA GLU A 409 -4.09 -16.14 3.15
C GLU A 409 -5.41 -15.34 3.28
N TYR A 410 -5.33 -14.01 3.32
CA TYR A 410 -6.48 -13.11 3.38
C TYR A 410 -6.93 -12.50 2.03
N PHE A 411 -6.19 -12.66 0.92
CA PHE A 411 -6.40 -11.87 -0.32
C PHE A 411 -6.25 -12.66 -1.64
N HIS A 412 -6.49 -12.01 -2.80
CA HIS A 412 -6.74 -12.68 -4.09
C HIS A 412 -6.10 -12.00 -5.32
N CYS A 413 -5.89 -12.73 -6.44
CA CYS A 413 -5.07 -12.34 -7.62
C CYS A 413 -5.56 -12.97 -8.97
N SER A 414 -4.81 -12.93 -10.10
CA SER A 414 -5.17 -13.46 -11.44
C SER A 414 -3.95 -13.92 -12.32
N GLY A 415 -4.10 -14.73 -13.39
CA GLY A 415 -2.97 -15.32 -14.16
C GLY A 415 -3.32 -16.21 -15.39
N PHE A 416 -2.38 -16.57 -16.26
CA PHE A 416 -2.58 -17.39 -17.48
C PHE A 416 -1.33 -18.17 -17.93
N ALA A 417 -1.49 -19.21 -18.75
CA ALA A 417 -0.40 -19.81 -19.55
C ALA A 417 -0.84 -20.13 -20.98
N ILE A 418 0.05 -19.92 -21.95
CA ILE A 418 -0.17 -20.17 -23.39
C ILE A 418 1.07 -20.84 -23.98
N PHE A 419 0.92 -21.79 -24.91
CA PHE A 419 2.04 -22.57 -25.48
C PHE A 419 1.62 -23.28 -26.78
N GLY A 420 2.51 -24.09 -27.37
CA GLY A 420 2.13 -24.95 -28.50
C GLY A 420 1.63 -24.16 -29.70
N SER A 421 0.49 -24.55 -30.29
CA SER A 421 -0.10 -23.79 -31.41
C SER A 421 -0.60 -22.40 -31.03
N ALA A 422 -0.73 -22.10 -29.73
CA ALA A 422 -1.09 -20.75 -29.30
C ALA A 422 0.06 -19.76 -29.46
N THR A 423 1.32 -20.21 -29.53
CA THR A 423 2.50 -19.35 -29.63
C THR A 423 3.20 -19.53 -30.97
N ALA A 424 3.82 -18.46 -31.50
CA ALA A 424 4.42 -18.50 -32.84
C ALA A 424 5.60 -19.48 -32.95
N ASP A 425 6.25 -19.75 -31.82
CA ASP A 425 7.43 -20.56 -31.67
C ASP A 425 7.18 -21.88 -30.90
N GLY A 426 5.94 -22.14 -30.47
CA GLY A 426 5.60 -23.28 -29.62
C GLY A 426 6.04 -23.16 -28.16
N THR A 427 6.71 -22.06 -27.78
CA THR A 427 7.23 -21.84 -26.43
C THR A 427 6.11 -21.61 -25.42
N LEU A 428 6.26 -22.09 -24.19
CA LEU A 428 5.34 -21.83 -23.09
C LEU A 428 5.61 -20.48 -22.41
N TYR A 429 4.61 -19.62 -22.44
CA TYR A 429 4.55 -18.33 -21.76
C TYR A 429 3.56 -18.39 -20.60
N HIS A 430 4.04 -18.21 -19.37
CA HIS A 430 3.21 -18.17 -18.17
C HIS A 430 3.20 -16.76 -17.59
N GLY A 431 2.06 -16.08 -17.68
CA GLY A 431 1.84 -14.74 -17.13
C GLY A 431 1.14 -14.77 -15.78
N ARG A 432 1.70 -14.08 -14.77
CA ARG A 432 1.05 -13.90 -13.47
C ARG A 432 0.78 -12.44 -13.17
N VAL A 433 -0.45 -12.13 -12.74
CA VAL A 433 -0.95 -10.78 -12.41
C VAL A 433 -1.32 -10.74 -10.92
N LEU A 434 -0.44 -10.15 -10.09
CA LEU A 434 -0.75 -9.97 -8.67
C LEU A 434 -1.54 -8.67 -8.47
N ASP A 435 -2.87 -8.77 -8.44
CA ASP A 435 -3.77 -7.64 -8.17
C ASP A 435 -3.85 -7.40 -6.65
N TYR A 436 -2.76 -6.88 -6.07
CA TYR A 436 -2.59 -6.69 -4.64
C TYR A 436 -2.47 -5.21 -4.26
N MET A 437 -3.17 -4.82 -3.19
CA MET A 437 -3.29 -3.45 -2.66
C MET A 437 -2.05 -2.54 -2.85
N THR A 438 -1.89 -1.89 -4.01
CA THR A 438 -0.79 -0.94 -4.25
C THR A 438 -0.79 0.22 -3.25
N GLU A 439 -1.94 0.45 -2.63
CA GLU A 439 -2.18 1.46 -1.59
C GLU A 439 -1.55 1.14 -0.23
N ILE A 440 -1.03 -0.08 -0.01
CA ILE A 440 -0.31 -0.44 1.23
C ILE A 440 1.22 -0.43 1.06
N GLY A 441 1.72 -0.09 -0.14
CA GLY A 441 3.15 0.17 -0.36
C GLY A 441 4.06 -1.07 -0.44
N LEU A 442 3.53 -2.27 -0.69
CA LEU A 442 4.38 -3.48 -0.81
C LEU A 442 5.45 -3.38 -1.90
N GLN A 443 5.25 -2.53 -2.91
CA GLN A 443 6.24 -2.24 -3.94
C GLN A 443 7.57 -1.69 -3.36
N ASP A 444 7.54 -1.04 -2.20
CA ASP A 444 8.73 -0.48 -1.55
C ASP A 444 9.67 -1.57 -1.00
N CYS A 445 9.18 -2.81 -0.86
CA CYS A 445 9.92 -3.96 -0.36
C CYS A 445 9.94 -5.14 -1.34
N ALA A 446 9.62 -4.91 -2.61
CA ALA A 446 9.63 -5.93 -3.66
C ALA A 446 11.07 -6.35 -4.02
N VAL A 447 11.28 -7.67 -4.16
CA VAL A 447 12.59 -8.28 -4.41
C VAL A 447 12.43 -9.43 -5.39
N ALA A 448 13.30 -9.50 -6.41
CA ALA A 448 13.47 -10.72 -7.19
C ALA A 448 14.40 -11.66 -6.43
N PHE A 449 13.97 -12.90 -6.16
CA PHE A 449 14.78 -13.89 -5.45
C PHE A 449 15.24 -15.00 -6.38
N VAL A 450 16.48 -15.44 -6.17
CA VAL A 450 17.03 -16.70 -6.67
C VAL A 450 17.42 -17.50 -5.44
N ILE A 451 16.79 -18.64 -5.23
CA ILE A 451 16.93 -19.41 -3.99
C ILE A 451 17.41 -20.81 -4.33
N LYS A 452 18.50 -21.25 -3.70
CA LYS A 452 19.12 -22.56 -3.87
C LYS A 452 19.18 -23.28 -2.51
N PRO A 453 18.08 -23.93 -2.08
CA PRO A 453 18.07 -24.68 -0.83
C PRO A 453 19.09 -25.83 -0.90
N GLN A 454 19.67 -26.21 0.24
CA GLN A 454 20.58 -27.35 0.34
C GLN A 454 19.90 -28.66 -0.11
N ALA A 455 18.61 -28.79 0.17
CA ALA A 455 17.78 -29.90 -0.26
C ALA A 455 16.63 -29.39 -1.12
N GLY A 456 16.51 -29.88 -2.35
CA GLY A 456 15.52 -29.46 -3.32
C GLY A 456 16.13 -28.68 -4.48
N ARG A 457 15.26 -28.03 -5.25
CA ARG A 457 15.62 -27.33 -6.49
C ARG A 457 15.92 -25.87 -6.23
N ALA A 458 16.87 -25.35 -7.00
CA ALA A 458 17.03 -23.92 -7.15
C ALA A 458 15.85 -23.35 -7.97
N PHE A 459 15.39 -22.16 -7.62
CA PHE A 459 14.28 -21.51 -8.31
C PHE A 459 14.38 -19.99 -8.26
N PHE A 460 13.63 -19.36 -9.16
CA PHE A 460 13.46 -17.91 -9.22
C PHE A 460 12.03 -17.54 -8.87
N ASN A 461 11.87 -16.57 -7.97
CA ASN A 461 10.57 -16.01 -7.62
C ASN A 461 10.68 -14.51 -7.29
N PRO A 462 9.89 -13.65 -7.94
CA PRO A 462 9.63 -12.32 -7.43
C PRO A 462 8.74 -12.38 -6.18
N GLY A 463 9.14 -11.69 -5.11
CA GLY A 463 8.48 -11.68 -3.82
C GLY A 463 8.75 -10.39 -3.04
N PHE A 464 8.75 -10.47 -1.71
CA PHE A 464 8.90 -9.32 -0.82
C PHE A 464 9.92 -9.62 0.28
N ALA A 465 10.66 -8.60 0.72
CA ALA A 465 11.58 -8.72 1.85
C ALA A 465 10.85 -9.17 3.13
N GLY A 466 11.28 -10.30 3.70
CA GLY A 466 10.68 -10.93 4.88
C GLY A 466 9.63 -11.99 4.57
N PHE A 467 9.30 -12.20 3.30
CA PHE A 467 8.39 -13.26 2.86
C PHE A 467 9.16 -14.51 2.46
N VAL A 468 8.91 -15.62 3.17
CA VAL A 468 9.53 -16.94 2.97
C VAL A 468 8.76 -17.75 1.92
N GLY A 469 7.44 -17.57 1.84
CA GLY A 469 6.61 -18.23 0.83
C GLY A 469 6.87 -17.75 -0.59
N ALA A 470 6.15 -18.31 -1.55
CA ALA A 470 6.18 -17.87 -2.95
C ALA A 470 4.76 -17.63 -3.48
N VAL A 471 4.63 -16.63 -4.35
CA VAL A 471 3.39 -16.25 -5.07
C VAL A 471 3.61 -16.44 -6.57
N GLY A 472 4.26 -17.54 -6.91
CA GLY A 472 4.66 -17.91 -8.25
C GLY A 472 6.16 -17.83 -8.49
N GLY A 473 6.62 -18.56 -9.50
CA GLY A 473 8.04 -18.73 -9.80
C GLY A 473 8.26 -19.80 -10.86
N MET A 474 9.53 -20.01 -11.19
CA MET A 474 9.96 -21.17 -11.97
C MET A 474 11.22 -21.78 -11.39
N ASN A 475 11.35 -23.10 -11.47
CA ASN A 475 12.49 -23.83 -10.91
C ASN A 475 13.48 -24.32 -11.98
N ALA A 476 14.63 -24.81 -11.54
CA ALA A 476 15.69 -25.33 -12.40
C ALA A 476 15.26 -26.52 -13.27
N SER A 477 14.14 -27.19 -12.96
CA SER A 477 13.54 -28.26 -13.78
C SER A 477 12.51 -27.74 -14.78
N GLN A 478 12.44 -26.42 -15.00
CA GLN A 478 11.55 -25.78 -15.98
C GLN A 478 10.06 -25.95 -15.68
N VAL A 479 9.72 -26.20 -14.40
CA VAL A 479 8.34 -26.12 -13.90
C VAL A 479 8.07 -24.69 -13.46
N SER A 480 6.90 -24.15 -13.79
CA SER A 480 6.45 -22.84 -13.33
C SER A 480 5.06 -22.90 -12.72
N VAL A 481 4.84 -22.03 -11.73
CA VAL A 481 3.60 -21.96 -10.96
C VAL A 481 3.21 -20.50 -10.81
N GLY A 482 1.92 -20.21 -10.89
CA GLY A 482 1.33 -18.90 -10.61
C GLY A 482 -0.03 -19.09 -9.98
N GLU A 483 -0.31 -18.37 -8.90
CA GLU A 483 -1.57 -18.43 -8.17
C GLU A 483 -2.49 -17.25 -8.48
N MET A 484 -3.75 -17.43 -8.10
CA MET A 484 -4.80 -16.46 -8.12
C MET A 484 -5.75 -16.76 -6.95
N GLY A 485 -6.05 -15.83 -6.05
CA GLY A 485 -7.08 -16.10 -5.04
C GLY A 485 -8.51 -16.08 -5.60
N GLY A 486 -9.40 -16.84 -4.95
CA GLY A 486 -10.83 -16.93 -5.22
C GLY A 486 -11.68 -15.98 -4.37
N ARG A 487 -12.80 -16.44 -3.82
CA ARG A 487 -13.64 -15.69 -2.86
C ARG A 487 -13.77 -16.40 -1.51
N GLY A 488 -13.56 -17.71 -1.46
CA GLY A 488 -13.47 -18.50 -0.24
C GLY A 488 -12.28 -18.05 0.62
N ARG A 489 -12.59 -17.59 1.84
CA ARG A 489 -11.63 -17.10 2.83
C ARG A 489 -11.89 -17.77 4.18
N PHE A 490 -10.95 -17.61 5.11
CA PHE A 490 -11.08 -18.06 6.51
C PHE A 490 -11.07 -19.59 6.71
N LEU A 491 -10.71 -20.33 5.67
CA LEU A 491 -10.54 -21.79 5.69
C LEU A 491 -9.04 -22.11 5.81
N TRP A 492 -8.53 -22.16 7.03
CA TRP A 492 -7.08 -22.14 7.29
C TRP A 492 -6.50 -23.48 7.77
N ASP A 493 -7.30 -24.54 7.83
CA ASP A 493 -6.87 -25.86 8.32
C ASP A 493 -6.17 -26.67 7.21
N GLY A 494 -5.09 -26.11 6.66
CA GLY A 494 -4.32 -26.70 5.56
C GLY A 494 -2.98 -26.01 5.33
N VAL A 495 -2.22 -26.50 4.36
CA VAL A 495 -0.95 -25.88 3.96
C VAL A 495 -1.26 -24.56 3.26
N PRO A 496 -0.72 -23.41 3.74
CA PRO A 496 -0.94 -22.11 3.08
C PRO A 496 -0.54 -22.15 1.61
N MET A 497 -1.26 -21.40 0.79
CA MET A 497 -1.01 -21.31 -0.64
C MET A 497 0.44 -20.94 -0.93
N SER A 498 0.98 -19.97 -0.19
CA SER A 498 2.34 -19.48 -0.42
C SER A 498 3.40 -20.56 -0.19
N PHE A 499 3.15 -21.47 0.76
CA PHE A 499 4.01 -22.61 1.02
C PHE A 499 3.72 -23.77 0.06
N MET A 500 2.50 -23.97 -0.43
CA MET A 500 2.22 -24.92 -1.50
C MET A 500 3.00 -24.56 -2.78
N VAL A 501 3.01 -23.29 -3.18
CA VAL A 501 3.79 -22.82 -4.33
C VAL A 501 5.28 -22.95 -4.08
N ARG A 502 5.77 -22.55 -2.89
CA ARG A 502 7.18 -22.70 -2.52
C ARG A 502 7.63 -24.17 -2.57
N ARG A 503 6.81 -25.08 -2.05
CA ARG A 503 7.06 -26.53 -2.12
C ARG A 503 7.09 -27.04 -3.54
N ALA A 504 6.19 -26.59 -4.41
CA ALA A 504 6.19 -26.98 -5.82
C ALA A 504 7.52 -26.61 -6.50
N LEU A 505 8.02 -25.40 -6.22
CA LEU A 505 9.28 -24.92 -6.78
C LEU A 505 10.49 -25.69 -6.23
N GLU A 506 10.49 -26.06 -4.95
CA GLU A 506 11.58 -26.81 -4.30
C GLU A 506 11.56 -28.32 -4.59
N GLU A 507 10.38 -28.94 -4.63
CA GLU A 507 10.19 -30.40 -4.57
C GLU A 507 9.93 -31.02 -5.95
N CYS A 508 9.26 -30.31 -6.88
CA CYS A 508 8.73 -30.91 -8.10
C CYS A 508 9.62 -30.75 -9.34
N ASP A 509 9.83 -31.85 -10.07
CA ASP A 509 10.44 -31.92 -11.40
C ASP A 509 9.45 -31.78 -12.53
N THR A 510 8.21 -32.20 -12.33
CA THR A 510 7.25 -32.41 -13.43
C THR A 510 5.88 -31.87 -13.07
N LEU A 511 5.08 -31.54 -14.09
CA LEU A 511 3.68 -31.15 -13.90
C LEU A 511 2.88 -32.19 -13.09
N GLN A 512 3.12 -33.49 -13.31
CA GLN A 512 2.43 -34.54 -12.56
C GLN A 512 2.78 -34.51 -11.07
N GLN A 513 4.05 -34.31 -10.70
CA GLN A 513 4.43 -34.18 -9.29
C GLN A 513 3.83 -32.94 -8.64
N VAL A 514 3.64 -31.85 -9.38
CA VAL A 514 2.91 -30.67 -8.88
C VAL A 514 1.44 -31.03 -8.61
N LYS A 515 0.78 -31.75 -9.52
CA LYS A 515 -0.60 -32.24 -9.30
C LYS A 515 -0.69 -33.15 -8.07
N ASP A 516 0.25 -34.07 -7.92
CA ASP A 516 0.32 -34.99 -6.79
C ASP A 516 0.55 -34.23 -5.46
N LEU A 517 1.37 -33.18 -5.47
CA LEU A 517 1.60 -32.32 -4.31
C LEU A 517 0.27 -31.69 -3.83
N TRP A 518 -0.54 -31.14 -4.73
CA TRP A 518 -1.85 -30.58 -4.36
C TRP A 518 -2.88 -31.65 -3.96
N ALA A 519 -2.86 -32.83 -4.59
CA ALA A 519 -3.78 -33.92 -4.26
C ALA A 519 -3.52 -34.49 -2.86
N ASN A 520 -2.26 -34.56 -2.44
CA ASN A 520 -1.84 -35.24 -1.21
C ASN A 520 -1.68 -34.32 0.01
N ASN A 521 -2.02 -33.03 -0.10
CA ASN A 521 -1.92 -32.09 1.02
C ASN A 521 -3.25 -31.36 1.25
N PRO A 522 -3.62 -31.09 2.52
CA PRO A 522 -4.77 -30.25 2.82
C PRO A 522 -4.50 -28.82 2.35
N ARG A 523 -5.53 -28.16 1.82
CA ARG A 523 -5.43 -26.85 1.17
C ARG A 523 -6.22 -25.83 1.96
N THR A 524 -5.79 -24.59 1.91
CA THR A 524 -6.49 -23.46 2.52
C THR A 524 -7.31 -22.69 1.49
N CYS A 525 -8.29 -21.94 1.98
CA CYS A 525 -9.08 -20.93 1.25
C CYS A 525 -9.55 -21.40 -0.14
N GLU A 526 -9.93 -20.47 -1.00
CA GLU A 526 -10.21 -20.77 -2.41
C GLU A 526 -9.11 -20.14 -3.27
N TYR A 527 -8.46 -20.95 -4.09
CA TYR A 527 -7.41 -20.53 -5.00
C TYR A 527 -7.58 -21.16 -6.37
N PHE A 528 -7.07 -20.44 -7.36
CA PHE A 528 -6.84 -20.92 -8.70
C PHE A 528 -5.34 -20.87 -8.99
N TYR A 529 -4.85 -21.78 -9.83
CA TYR A 529 -3.45 -21.80 -10.23
C TYR A 529 -3.31 -22.10 -11.69
N VAL A 530 -2.24 -21.59 -12.28
CA VAL A 530 -1.72 -22.08 -13.54
C VAL A 530 -0.44 -22.83 -13.21
N LEU A 531 -0.37 -24.10 -13.62
CA LEU A 531 0.77 -24.98 -13.39
C LEU A 531 1.30 -25.41 -14.75
N ALA A 532 2.59 -25.25 -14.99
CA ALA A 532 3.17 -25.50 -16.31
C ALA A 532 4.51 -26.22 -16.24
N ASP A 533 4.80 -27.02 -17.25
CA ASP A 533 6.07 -27.73 -17.42
C ASP A 533 6.55 -27.57 -18.86
N ALA A 534 7.69 -26.90 -19.04
CA ALA A 534 8.20 -26.64 -20.40
C ALA A 534 8.88 -27.84 -21.05
N LYS A 535 9.21 -28.91 -20.29
CA LYS A 535 9.81 -30.14 -20.85
C LYS A 535 8.81 -30.92 -21.69
N ILE A 536 7.56 -30.93 -21.23
CA ILE A 536 6.40 -31.45 -21.92
C ILE A 536 5.46 -30.25 -22.10
N PRO A 537 5.67 -29.38 -23.11
CA PRO A 537 5.08 -28.03 -23.17
C PRO A 537 3.55 -28.09 -23.02
N ASP A 538 3.12 -28.01 -21.77
CA ASP A 538 1.78 -28.32 -21.30
C ASP A 538 1.54 -27.56 -19.99
N ALA A 539 0.28 -27.25 -19.74
CA ALA A 539 -0.15 -26.59 -18.54
C ALA A 539 -1.53 -27.07 -18.11
N VAL A 540 -1.80 -26.90 -16.83
CA VAL A 540 -3.08 -27.19 -16.23
C VAL A 540 -3.57 -25.95 -15.47
N GLY A 541 -4.83 -25.61 -15.67
CA GLY A 541 -5.56 -24.76 -14.74
C GLY A 541 -5.95 -25.60 -13.53
N LEU A 542 -5.82 -25.05 -12.33
CA LEU A 542 -6.23 -25.71 -11.11
C LEU A 542 -7.21 -24.83 -10.37
N TYR A 543 -8.33 -25.40 -9.96
CA TYR A 543 -9.22 -24.84 -8.95
C TYR A 543 -9.13 -25.67 -7.68
N ALA A 544 -8.84 -25.01 -6.55
CA ALA A 544 -8.61 -25.67 -5.28
C ALA A 544 -9.34 -24.96 -4.14
N THR A 545 -10.04 -25.75 -3.34
CA THR A 545 -10.55 -25.40 -2.01
C THR A 545 -10.09 -26.50 -1.02
N PRO A 546 -10.43 -26.42 0.29
CA PRO A 546 -10.18 -27.54 1.19
C PRO A 546 -10.84 -28.83 0.68
N ASP A 547 -12.07 -28.73 0.18
CA ASP A 547 -12.92 -29.88 -0.17
C ASP A 547 -12.90 -30.25 -1.65
N GLN A 548 -12.50 -29.32 -2.52
CA GLN A 548 -12.54 -29.50 -3.98
C GLN A 548 -11.15 -29.33 -4.60
N LEU A 549 -10.83 -30.20 -5.54
CA LEU A 549 -9.66 -30.11 -6.37
C LEU A 549 -10.02 -30.46 -7.81
N THR A 550 -9.94 -29.50 -8.71
CA THR A 550 -10.31 -29.66 -10.12
C THR A 550 -9.17 -29.19 -11.01
N PHE A 551 -8.66 -30.11 -11.82
CA PHE A 551 -7.67 -29.83 -12.84
C PHE A 551 -8.37 -29.65 -14.18
N LEU A 552 -8.01 -28.58 -14.89
CA LEU A 552 -8.50 -28.24 -16.22
C LEU A 552 -7.32 -28.35 -17.19
N ALA A 553 -7.40 -29.28 -18.14
CA ALA A 553 -6.37 -29.44 -19.15
C ALA A 553 -6.32 -28.22 -20.09
N ALA A 554 -5.20 -28.02 -20.77
CA ALA A 554 -5.09 -26.98 -21.77
C ALA A 554 -6.10 -27.19 -22.91
N GLY A 555 -6.73 -26.10 -23.33
CA GLY A 555 -7.79 -26.14 -24.34
C GLY A 555 -9.08 -26.83 -23.90
N GLU A 556 -9.20 -27.23 -22.64
CA GLU A 556 -10.45 -27.79 -22.10
C GLU A 556 -11.48 -26.69 -21.85
N GLN A 557 -12.73 -26.95 -22.24
CA GLN A 557 -13.85 -26.05 -21.99
C GLN A 557 -14.31 -26.12 -20.53
N HIS A 558 -14.82 -25.01 -19.99
CA HIS A 558 -15.35 -24.97 -18.64
C HIS A 558 -16.47 -23.93 -18.50
N GLU A 559 -17.50 -24.22 -17.70
CA GLU A 559 -18.69 -23.37 -17.55
C GLU A 559 -18.34 -21.92 -17.18
N PHE A 560 -17.42 -21.72 -16.24
CA PHE A 560 -17.01 -20.39 -15.77
C PHE A 560 -15.96 -19.71 -16.66
N LEU A 561 -15.20 -20.47 -17.45
CA LEU A 561 -14.11 -19.93 -18.28
C LEU A 561 -14.50 -19.77 -19.76
N GLY A 562 -15.57 -20.42 -20.20
CA GLY A 562 -16.03 -20.46 -21.59
C GLY A 562 -15.44 -21.62 -22.39
N GLU A 563 -15.63 -21.56 -23.71
CA GLU A 563 -15.08 -22.55 -24.65
C GLU A 563 -13.55 -22.64 -24.55
N GLY A 564 -13.02 -23.84 -24.74
CA GLY A 564 -11.59 -24.09 -24.74
C GLY A 564 -10.90 -23.40 -25.91
N ILE A 565 -9.72 -22.83 -25.67
CA ILE A 565 -8.85 -22.29 -26.72
C ILE A 565 -7.65 -23.25 -26.84
N PRO A 566 -7.41 -23.90 -27.99
CA PRO A 566 -6.36 -24.93 -28.13
C PRO A 566 -5.00 -24.46 -27.61
N ASP A 567 -4.30 -25.34 -26.89
CA ASP A 567 -2.97 -25.10 -26.31
C ASP A 567 -2.88 -23.88 -25.38
N THR A 568 -3.94 -23.61 -24.61
CA THR A 568 -3.96 -22.53 -23.63
C THR A 568 -4.66 -22.89 -22.32
N VAL A 569 -4.25 -22.21 -21.25
CA VAL A 569 -4.95 -22.13 -19.96
C VAL A 569 -5.15 -20.65 -19.63
N VAL A 570 -6.38 -20.17 -19.72
CA VAL A 570 -6.73 -18.76 -19.48
C VAL A 570 -7.59 -18.64 -18.22
N MET A 571 -7.03 -18.05 -17.16
CA MET A 571 -7.70 -17.95 -15.86
C MET A 571 -7.89 -16.49 -15.41
N SER A 572 -9.13 -16.03 -15.36
CA SER A 572 -9.46 -14.69 -14.88
C SER A 572 -10.95 -14.64 -14.53
N ALA A 573 -11.48 -13.45 -14.21
CA ALA A 573 -12.90 -13.29 -13.90
C ALA A 573 -13.55 -12.10 -14.62
N GLY A 574 -14.84 -12.26 -14.94
CA GLY A 574 -15.70 -11.19 -15.45
C GLY A 574 -15.20 -10.54 -16.74
N ASN A 575 -15.20 -9.20 -16.78
CA ASN A 575 -14.73 -8.43 -17.95
C ASN A 575 -13.26 -8.71 -18.29
N ARG A 576 -12.42 -8.98 -17.29
CA ARG A 576 -10.99 -9.22 -17.48
C ARG A 576 -10.77 -10.53 -18.21
N LEU A 577 -11.50 -11.58 -17.83
CA LEU A 577 -11.52 -12.86 -18.54
C LEU A 577 -11.98 -12.70 -19.98
N ARG A 578 -13.10 -12.01 -20.21
CA ARG A 578 -13.60 -11.77 -21.58
C ARG A 578 -12.58 -11.07 -22.46
N HIS A 579 -11.91 -10.05 -21.92
CA HIS A 579 -10.90 -9.30 -22.65
C HIS A 579 -9.65 -10.16 -22.92
N LEU A 580 -9.13 -10.84 -21.89
CA LEU A 580 -7.96 -11.71 -22.02
C LEU A 580 -8.21 -12.83 -23.03
N ARG A 581 -9.36 -13.51 -22.95
CA ARG A 581 -9.74 -14.55 -23.92
C ARG A 581 -9.77 -14.02 -25.33
N ARG A 582 -10.38 -12.85 -25.55
CA ARG A 582 -10.40 -12.20 -26.87
C ARG A 582 -8.98 -11.96 -27.39
N LEU A 583 -8.09 -11.39 -26.57
CA LEU A 583 -6.70 -11.16 -26.98
C LEU A 583 -6.00 -12.46 -27.36
N VAL A 584 -6.19 -13.52 -26.55
CA VAL A 584 -5.59 -14.84 -26.80
C VAL A 584 -6.16 -15.48 -28.07
N GLN A 585 -7.47 -15.36 -28.33
CA GLN A 585 -8.11 -15.86 -29.54
C GLN A 585 -7.66 -15.09 -30.78
N ASP A 586 -7.67 -13.76 -30.73
CA ASP A 586 -7.29 -12.88 -31.84
C ASP A 586 -5.80 -13.04 -32.21
N GLY A 587 -4.96 -13.33 -31.22
CA GLY A 587 -3.51 -13.51 -31.38
C GLY A 587 -3.03 -14.96 -31.44
N HIS A 588 -3.94 -15.95 -31.44
CA HIS A 588 -3.58 -17.37 -31.39
C HIS A 588 -2.61 -17.74 -32.52
N GLY A 589 -1.50 -18.40 -32.17
CA GLY A 589 -0.43 -18.80 -33.10
C GLY A 589 0.55 -17.69 -33.47
N THR A 590 0.43 -16.49 -32.89
CA THR A 590 1.29 -15.34 -33.20
C THR A 590 2.15 -14.86 -32.04
N PHE A 591 1.92 -15.38 -30.82
CA PHE A 591 2.58 -14.88 -29.62
C PHE A 591 4.07 -15.19 -29.57
N VAL A 592 4.86 -14.15 -29.29
CA VAL A 592 6.25 -14.19 -28.80
C VAL A 592 6.32 -13.54 -27.41
N ALA A 593 7.50 -13.51 -26.77
CA ALA A 593 7.69 -12.90 -25.45
C ALA A 593 7.12 -11.46 -25.36
N THR A 594 7.45 -10.59 -26.32
CA THR A 594 7.03 -9.17 -26.30
C THR A 594 5.51 -9.00 -26.40
N SER A 595 4.83 -9.74 -27.28
CA SER A 595 3.37 -9.73 -27.37
C SER A 595 2.70 -10.39 -26.17
N SER A 596 3.33 -11.42 -25.58
CA SER A 596 2.80 -12.11 -24.39
C SER A 596 2.79 -11.20 -23.16
N LEU A 597 3.77 -10.30 -23.03
CA LEU A 597 3.77 -9.26 -21.98
C LEU A 597 2.52 -8.39 -22.04
N ARG A 598 1.98 -8.13 -23.25
CA ARG A 598 0.82 -7.25 -23.45
C ARG A 598 -0.50 -7.91 -23.02
N LEU A 599 -0.53 -9.23 -22.85
CA LEU A 599 -1.70 -9.93 -22.28
C LEU A 599 -1.94 -9.56 -20.80
N MET A 600 -0.93 -9.01 -20.11
CA MET A 600 -1.05 -8.51 -18.75
C MET A 600 -1.36 -7.00 -18.68
N ASP A 601 -1.58 -6.34 -19.81
CA ASP A 601 -1.93 -4.92 -19.84
C ASP A 601 -3.35 -4.67 -19.33
N ARG A 602 -3.64 -3.43 -18.98
CA ARG A 602 -5.00 -3.01 -18.61
C ARG A 602 -5.91 -3.13 -19.85
N PRO A 603 -7.14 -3.65 -19.73
CA PRO A 603 -7.89 -3.89 -18.49
C PRO A 603 -7.75 -5.30 -17.87
N VAL A 604 -6.86 -6.17 -18.35
CA VAL A 604 -6.63 -7.49 -17.72
C VAL A 604 -6.05 -7.31 -16.32
N ALA A 605 -5.02 -6.48 -16.20
CA ALA A 605 -4.51 -6.02 -14.90
C ALA A 605 -5.46 -4.99 -14.25
N MET A 606 -5.62 -5.07 -12.92
CA MET A 606 -6.40 -4.10 -12.15
C MET A 606 -5.60 -2.83 -11.85
N ARG A 607 -6.25 -1.82 -11.25
CA ARG A 607 -5.53 -0.61 -10.76
C ARG A 607 -4.59 -0.94 -9.60
N SER A 608 -4.88 -2.00 -8.87
CA SER A 608 -4.07 -2.56 -7.79
C SER A 608 -3.03 -3.55 -8.30
N ASN A 609 -2.65 -3.52 -9.58
CA ASN A 609 -1.67 -4.47 -10.10
C ASN A 609 -0.27 -4.16 -9.56
N LEU A 610 0.21 -5.00 -8.64
CA LEU A 610 1.42 -4.79 -7.84
C LEU A 610 2.68 -5.27 -8.57
N HIS A 611 2.63 -6.42 -9.23
CA HIS A 611 3.68 -6.86 -10.15
C HIS A 611 3.14 -7.83 -11.19
N ASN A 612 3.75 -7.76 -12.37
CA ASN A 612 3.53 -8.66 -13.49
C ASN A 612 4.79 -9.46 -13.75
N ILE A 613 4.62 -10.74 -14.05
CA ILE A 613 5.74 -11.62 -14.36
C ILE A 613 5.38 -12.47 -15.56
N LEU A 614 6.28 -12.51 -16.54
CA LEU A 614 6.26 -13.50 -17.62
C LEU A 614 7.41 -14.47 -17.39
N PHE A 615 7.10 -15.73 -17.13
CA PHE A 615 8.10 -16.81 -17.11
C PHE A 615 8.19 -17.45 -18.50
N ILE A 616 9.42 -17.77 -18.91
CA ILE A 616 9.73 -18.55 -20.11
C ILE A 616 10.55 -19.76 -19.67
N PRO A 617 9.91 -20.80 -19.08
CA PRO A 617 10.65 -21.85 -18.37
C PRO A 617 11.56 -22.69 -19.27
N ALA A 618 11.22 -22.83 -20.56
CA ALA A 618 12.03 -23.52 -21.56
C ALA A 618 13.43 -22.89 -21.69
N HIS A 619 13.48 -21.56 -21.68
CA HIS A 619 14.73 -20.80 -21.79
C HIS A 619 15.31 -20.46 -20.41
N GLN A 620 14.52 -20.64 -19.34
CA GLN A 620 14.82 -20.15 -17.99
C GLN A 620 15.08 -18.63 -18.03
N GLU A 621 14.12 -17.90 -18.59
CA GLU A 621 14.10 -16.44 -18.62
C GLU A 621 12.86 -15.90 -17.91
N ALA A 622 12.95 -14.68 -17.36
CA ALA A 622 11.80 -13.99 -16.81
C ALA A 622 11.80 -12.49 -17.13
N TYR A 623 10.61 -11.93 -17.26
CA TYR A 623 10.39 -10.48 -17.32
C TYR A 623 9.53 -10.05 -16.15
N VAL A 624 9.99 -9.07 -15.38
CA VAL A 624 9.32 -8.61 -14.15
C VAL A 624 9.07 -7.11 -14.19
N ALA A 625 7.82 -6.69 -14.03
CA ALA A 625 7.44 -5.29 -13.79
C ALA A 625 6.85 -5.16 -12.39
N ILE A 626 7.22 -4.11 -11.65
CA ILE A 626 6.75 -3.84 -10.28
C ILE A 626 6.10 -2.46 -10.27
N ALA A 627 4.97 -2.30 -9.58
CA ALA A 627 4.28 -1.03 -9.46
C ALA A 627 5.18 0.04 -8.82
N SER A 628 4.96 1.30 -9.20
CA SER A 628 5.54 2.44 -8.51
C SER A 628 4.50 3.06 -7.56
N PRO A 629 4.89 4.04 -6.73
CA PRO A 629 3.92 4.80 -5.93
C PRO A 629 2.84 5.51 -6.76
N PHE A 630 3.04 5.67 -8.07
CA PHE A 630 2.18 6.48 -8.93
C PHE A 630 1.50 5.68 -10.06
N ALA A 631 1.96 4.47 -10.37
CA ALA A 631 1.44 3.69 -11.48
C ALA A 631 1.49 2.17 -11.20
N PRO A 632 0.47 1.40 -11.64
CA PRO A 632 0.46 -0.06 -11.50
C PRO A 632 1.53 -0.72 -12.37
N ALA A 633 1.93 -1.96 -12.05
CA ALA A 633 2.99 -2.67 -12.75
C ALA A 633 2.75 -2.85 -14.25
N ALA A 634 1.49 -3.00 -14.68
CA ALA A 634 1.10 -3.07 -16.09
C ALA A 634 1.49 -1.83 -16.91
N GLU A 635 1.74 -0.70 -16.25
CA GLU A 635 2.17 0.56 -16.87
C GLU A 635 3.67 0.83 -16.63
N GLN A 636 4.42 -0.14 -16.08
CA GLN A 636 5.85 -0.02 -15.80
C GLN A 636 6.67 -0.86 -16.78
N ASP A 637 7.95 -0.49 -16.91
CA ASP A 637 8.89 -1.23 -17.75
C ASP A 637 9.18 -2.61 -17.13
N TYR A 638 9.29 -3.61 -18.00
CA TYR A 638 9.68 -4.96 -17.60
C TYR A 638 11.21 -5.09 -17.57
N VAL A 639 11.73 -5.61 -16.47
CA VAL A 639 13.15 -5.97 -16.33
C VAL A 639 13.34 -7.44 -16.71
N PHE A 640 14.28 -7.70 -17.62
CA PHE A 640 14.67 -9.04 -18.04
C PHE A 640 15.64 -9.69 -17.05
N TYR A 641 15.45 -10.97 -16.78
CA TYR A 641 16.30 -11.82 -15.96
C TYR A 641 16.67 -13.07 -16.75
N GLU A 642 17.97 -13.25 -16.98
CA GLU A 642 18.54 -14.50 -17.47
C GLU A 642 18.64 -15.49 -16.30
N VAL A 643 17.56 -16.19 -16.00
CA VAL A 643 17.45 -16.99 -14.78
C VAL A 643 18.38 -18.20 -14.83
N LYS A 644 18.69 -18.73 -16.02
CA LYS A 644 19.67 -19.81 -16.18
C LYS A 644 21.03 -19.44 -15.60
N GLU A 645 21.54 -18.26 -15.95
CA GLU A 645 22.81 -17.75 -15.43
C GLU A 645 22.73 -17.52 -13.92
N LEU A 646 21.67 -16.86 -13.46
CA LEU A 646 21.48 -16.58 -12.04
C LEU A 646 21.39 -17.84 -11.16
N LEU A 647 20.73 -18.90 -11.63
CA LEU A 647 20.66 -20.19 -10.94
C LEU A 647 22.03 -20.86 -10.86
N SER A 648 22.90 -20.63 -11.85
CA SER A 648 24.28 -21.17 -11.86
C SER A 648 25.23 -20.40 -10.94
N GLU A 649 24.99 -19.10 -10.75
CA GLU A 649 25.81 -18.21 -9.91
C GLU A 649 25.51 -18.31 -8.41
N SER A 650 24.36 -18.88 -8.04
CA SER A 650 23.97 -18.97 -6.63
C SER A 650 25.03 -19.72 -5.80
N PRO A 651 25.57 -19.08 -4.74
CA PRO A 651 26.76 -19.53 -4.01
C PRO A 651 26.65 -20.95 -3.44
#